data_AF-A0A182PGP1-F1
#
_entry.id   AF-A0A182PGP1-F1
#
_cell.length_a   1.000
_cell.length_b   1.000
_cell.length_c   1.000
_cell.angle_alpha   90.00
_cell.angle_beta   90.00
_cell.angle_gamma   90.00
#
_symmetry.space_group_name_H-M   'P 1'
#
loop_
_entity.id
_entity.type
_entity.pdbx_description
1 polymer ?
#
loop_
_entity_poly.entity_id
_entity_poly.type
_entity_poly.pdbx_seq_one_letter_code
_entity_poly.pdbx_strand_id
1 'polypeptide(L)'
;MEEAKLASLLGSIRKTSDKGVIYRNLVAIRTNFVTTESGIKLLSAQDGIKVLVELLSKPYEKVIEVVLSILGNCCTKKECCKQAFECGILKPLISIISNIPNASIQCRGCRLLGNLAQHEPISYKIARDNASTAYALSSILNESDNTAVLVMVIRAIRQLWREKSLRTTLMEQGCIGKITHLLVRFAQIDSDPDAPVSPQRIKPGTTGGGGNHDEEKVVLKHWHAPDRMVTKEKFNNIVRNMEHSQLCDIVGYQVIQNYRWKDRPDFRLPESDETSKLFESVLKCLQMITTTVVQQVIEEIYGEAGAGLHCLVYLCGETSPFRALSLKVVSNLAANPDAIDRLTECGVIKMAADLIMYANLDESEKRYCINMMCLLTKEACNRGHIRRSGALQSFMKIAKQSHEKREQAMILYALYQYRFDNPSNEILLSHGLVSFLVRILNGIVAEKEVAHIRHDEEESTRARPSVFSKRRSTYAKAGKMRRSDLLFHYKTGNGCYQQQQQKQHHKAAKLSKLDPYCSAPESPDSGSSGYASTSYGGTVRSPSTSVGSSPPRVPEDEAFEDDTEVYSPVCSDHEQEDETGEGNIQPPSETREQDEQQQVEADALADGGEDANDFDMVAYLIEDSSNAKWLDEGDLAEEDSVGLKAAKVNQPPCHQEDCIDDNEMFKIELEIATAKTFEKYPMQPTLTVLWSVSKTFHAMEFVQADTLETLLKICKHAKKPRGRAYQTLANILKHVNHFLPLLKQDFVFRLHEMRTPYPAHGARCWSCDEMRTACNDLLALFGSVSETGYGQGEIAHILRTGERDLKLRVSIIVLFVVRNTGLLHKLLFDMKVLEMVMDFILDEGTSGQHRLNGIACSAITQLAQNLSIAGEEEDTGTPSEKLEEKEFDNTVTICDESATSVDEKVAFRVRSSPSAPQETVLVSKALLIEGSEVFRRMFEADHFIESKNNEVHLHEPISADGLRYFFYLVRLQTLNKLTGMAPPPKVIEASLDALSLAQKYLLPTVEKPVMNIIKTLLNDDCVLNVFEWSLKNYNQELLVASTYYFLYSDISGAAKCKLYRAANRSNYRNEWRRLLTETILYRVQPNNAEF
;
A
#
# COMPACT_ATOMS: atom_id res chain seq x y z
N MET A 1 45.61 -34.46 51.14
CA MET A 1 45.48 -34.10 52.57
C MET A 1 44.08 -33.63 52.92
N GLU A 2 43.54 -32.63 52.22
CA GLU A 2 42.20 -32.06 52.49
C GLU A 2 41.07 -33.10 52.44
N GLU A 3 41.15 -34.07 51.53
CA GLU A 3 40.17 -35.16 51.42
C GLU A 3 40.03 -36.00 52.70
N ALA A 4 41.14 -36.42 53.32
CA ALA A 4 41.11 -37.15 54.58
C ALA A 4 40.57 -36.30 55.75
N LYS A 5 40.82 -34.98 55.70
CA LYS A 5 40.27 -34.00 56.65
C LYS A 5 38.75 -33.86 56.47
N LEU A 6 38.23 -33.89 55.23
CA LEU A 6 36.80 -33.85 54.95
C LEU A 6 36.09 -35.13 55.38
N ALA A 7 36.64 -36.30 55.02
CA ALA A 7 36.14 -37.60 55.45
C ALA A 7 36.08 -37.72 56.99
N SER A 8 37.08 -37.18 57.69
CA SER A 8 37.10 -37.11 59.16
C SER A 8 35.97 -36.24 59.72
N LEU A 9 35.75 -35.04 59.16
CA LEU A 9 34.67 -34.13 59.57
C LEU A 9 33.28 -34.74 59.33
N LEU A 10 33.05 -35.31 58.14
CA LEU A 10 31.79 -35.98 57.80
C LEU A 10 31.56 -37.24 58.65
N GLY A 11 32.60 -38.06 58.86
CA GLY A 11 32.54 -39.23 59.72
C GLY A 11 32.29 -38.90 61.19
N SER A 12 32.82 -37.78 61.69
CA SER A 12 32.54 -37.25 63.03
C SER A 12 31.08 -36.78 63.14
N ILE A 13 30.57 -36.05 62.14
CA ILE A 13 29.16 -35.62 62.05
C ILE A 13 28.19 -36.82 62.04
N ARG A 14 28.48 -37.88 61.30
CA ARG A 14 27.62 -39.09 61.27
C ARG A 14 27.61 -39.86 62.61
N LYS A 15 28.71 -39.81 63.39
CA LYS A 15 28.88 -40.61 64.61
C LYS A 15 28.44 -39.92 65.91
N THR A 16 28.40 -38.59 65.95
CA THR A 16 28.11 -37.85 67.20
C THR A 16 26.66 -37.35 67.26
N SER A 17 26.09 -37.35 68.47
CA SER A 17 24.83 -36.69 68.80
C SER A 17 25.01 -35.28 69.39
N ASP A 18 26.24 -34.88 69.72
CA ASP A 18 26.54 -33.56 70.30
C ASP A 18 26.34 -32.44 69.25
N LYS A 19 25.29 -31.65 69.50
CA LYS A 19 24.90 -30.47 68.70
C LYS A 19 26.05 -29.47 68.51
N GLY A 20 26.91 -29.28 69.52
CA GLY A 20 28.07 -28.39 69.50
C GLY A 20 29.30 -28.97 68.80
N VAL A 21 29.44 -30.30 68.69
CA VAL A 21 30.43 -30.92 67.80
C VAL A 21 29.96 -30.86 66.34
N ILE A 22 28.69 -31.21 66.07
CA ILE A 22 28.09 -31.11 64.73
C ILE A 22 28.23 -29.68 64.19
N TYR A 23 27.85 -28.67 64.99
CA TYR A 23 27.98 -27.26 64.61
C TYR A 23 29.43 -26.85 64.26
N ARG A 24 30.40 -27.18 65.12
CA ARG A 24 31.82 -26.87 64.86
C ARG A 24 32.35 -27.53 63.59
N ASN A 25 32.01 -28.79 63.37
CA ASN A 25 32.42 -29.53 62.17
C ASN A 25 31.78 -28.93 60.90
N LEU A 26 30.50 -28.55 60.94
CA LEU A 26 29.82 -27.89 59.81
C LEU A 26 30.40 -26.51 59.51
N VAL A 27 30.74 -25.71 60.53
CA VAL A 27 31.44 -24.43 60.32
C VAL A 27 32.81 -24.66 59.69
N ALA A 28 33.55 -25.69 60.12
CA ALA A 28 34.81 -26.07 59.49
C ALA A 28 34.63 -26.52 58.03
N ILE A 29 33.58 -27.28 57.70
CA ILE A 29 33.23 -27.61 56.31
C ILE A 29 32.95 -26.34 55.51
N ARG A 30 32.00 -25.51 55.96
CA ARG A 30 31.56 -24.27 55.28
C ARG A 30 32.73 -23.37 54.90
N THR A 31 33.65 -23.12 55.84
CA THR A 31 34.75 -22.15 55.64
C THR A 31 35.88 -22.71 54.76
N ASN A 32 36.22 -24.00 54.88
CA ASN A 32 37.40 -24.58 54.21
C ASN A 32 37.08 -25.27 52.87
N PHE A 33 35.85 -25.72 52.64
CA PHE A 33 35.51 -26.57 51.49
C PHE A 33 34.37 -26.02 50.62
N VAL A 34 33.55 -25.08 51.12
CA VAL A 34 32.34 -24.59 50.40
C VAL A 34 32.51 -23.14 49.93
N THR A 35 33.78 -22.73 49.84
CA THR A 35 34.31 -21.47 49.32
C THR A 35 35.02 -21.66 47.98
N THR A 36 35.38 -22.90 47.60
CA THR A 36 36.09 -23.24 46.36
C THR A 36 35.33 -24.31 45.57
N GLU A 37 35.44 -24.28 44.24
CA GLU A 37 34.77 -25.27 43.39
C GLU A 37 35.36 -26.69 43.54
N SER A 38 36.67 -26.79 43.78
CA SER A 38 37.33 -28.05 44.10
C SER A 38 36.80 -28.66 45.40
N GLY A 39 36.62 -27.87 46.45
CA GLY A 39 36.05 -28.31 47.72
C GLY A 39 34.57 -28.74 47.62
N ILE A 40 33.77 -28.06 46.80
CA ILE A 40 32.37 -28.45 46.53
C ILE A 40 32.32 -29.80 45.79
N LYS A 41 33.18 -30.01 44.79
CA LYS A 41 33.30 -31.31 44.08
C LYS A 41 33.74 -32.43 45.02
N LEU A 42 34.71 -32.17 45.90
CA LEU A 42 35.18 -33.11 46.91
C LEU A 42 34.09 -33.48 47.94
N LEU A 43 33.29 -32.50 48.37
CA LEU A 43 32.15 -32.70 49.27
C LEU A 43 31.03 -33.52 48.62
N SER A 44 30.77 -33.32 47.32
CA SER A 44 29.81 -34.12 46.55
C SER A 44 30.27 -35.57 46.40
N ALA A 45 31.55 -35.78 46.08
CA ALA A 45 32.15 -37.11 45.91
C ALA A 45 32.18 -37.97 47.19
N GLN A 46 32.21 -37.36 48.38
CA GLN A 46 32.25 -38.07 49.67
C GLN A 46 30.88 -38.15 50.38
N ASP A 47 29.78 -38.21 49.63
CA ASP A 47 28.41 -38.28 50.17
C ASP A 47 28.04 -37.07 51.06
N GLY A 48 28.81 -35.98 51.03
CA GLY A 48 28.66 -34.85 51.95
C GLY A 48 27.29 -34.18 51.80
N ILE A 49 26.79 -34.07 50.58
CA ILE A 49 25.43 -33.56 50.29
C ILE A 49 24.36 -34.43 50.97
N LYS A 50 24.52 -35.76 50.96
CA LYS A 50 23.59 -36.70 51.62
C LYS A 50 23.58 -36.49 53.14
N VAL A 51 24.75 -36.42 53.76
CA VAL A 51 24.89 -36.13 55.21
C VAL A 51 24.23 -34.79 55.58
N LEU A 52 24.37 -33.78 54.73
CA LEU A 52 23.76 -32.46 54.95
C LEU A 52 22.23 -32.51 54.84
N VAL A 53 21.67 -33.25 53.87
CA VAL A 53 20.22 -33.44 53.76
C VAL A 53 19.66 -34.23 54.96
N GLU A 54 20.35 -35.29 55.40
CA GLU A 54 20.02 -36.06 56.62
C GLU A 54 20.00 -35.19 57.91
N LEU A 55 20.75 -34.08 57.94
CA LEU A 55 20.76 -33.14 59.07
C LEU A 55 19.62 -32.12 59.05
N LEU A 56 19.01 -31.81 57.90
CA LEU A 56 17.86 -30.89 57.83
C LEU A 56 16.66 -31.40 58.64
N SER A 57 16.48 -32.72 58.71
CA SER A 57 15.41 -33.38 59.47
C SER A 57 15.61 -33.34 61.01
N LYS A 58 16.63 -32.64 61.53
CA LYS A 58 16.91 -32.56 62.98
C LYS A 58 16.56 -31.17 63.54
N PRO A 59 15.74 -31.06 64.60
CA PRO A 59 15.27 -29.78 65.13
C PRO A 59 16.36 -29.06 65.94
N TYR A 60 17.27 -28.38 65.24
CA TYR A 60 18.25 -27.48 65.86
C TYR A 60 18.69 -26.37 64.90
N GLU A 61 18.10 -25.19 65.08
CA GLU A 61 18.27 -24.01 64.20
C GLU A 61 19.72 -23.68 63.84
N LYS A 62 20.64 -23.65 64.81
CA LYS A 62 22.05 -23.33 64.54
C LYS A 62 22.76 -24.35 63.63
N VAL A 63 22.30 -25.60 63.59
CA VAL A 63 22.78 -26.59 62.60
C VAL A 63 22.05 -26.39 61.27
N ILE A 64 20.72 -26.23 61.28
CA ILE A 64 19.92 -25.98 60.06
C ILE A 64 20.47 -24.77 59.28
N GLU A 65 20.73 -23.64 59.95
CA GLU A 65 21.26 -22.42 59.34
C GLU A 65 22.60 -22.68 58.62
N VAL A 66 23.53 -23.40 59.24
CA VAL A 66 24.84 -23.71 58.64
C VAL A 66 24.72 -24.75 57.54
N VAL A 67 23.85 -25.75 57.68
CA VAL A 67 23.54 -26.75 56.64
C VAL A 67 22.93 -26.08 55.40
N LEU A 68 21.93 -25.21 55.55
CA LEU A 68 21.37 -24.41 54.46
C LEU A 68 22.40 -23.44 53.86
N SER A 69 23.30 -22.90 54.67
CA SER A 69 24.41 -22.05 54.21
C SER A 69 25.37 -22.84 53.31
N ILE A 70 25.67 -24.09 53.65
CA ILE A 70 26.51 -25.00 52.86
C ILE A 70 25.76 -25.43 51.59
N LEU A 71 24.60 -26.04 51.74
CA LEU A 71 23.82 -26.58 50.61
C LEU A 71 23.47 -25.49 49.59
N GLY A 72 23.11 -24.28 50.04
CA GLY A 72 22.84 -23.14 49.15
C GLY A 72 24.06 -22.65 48.37
N ASN A 73 25.29 -22.94 48.83
CA ASN A 73 26.51 -22.73 48.04
C ASN A 73 26.78 -23.94 47.11
N CYS A 74 26.65 -25.18 47.58
CA CYS A 74 26.84 -26.37 46.73
C CYS A 74 25.88 -26.39 45.54
N CYS A 75 24.61 -26.09 45.79
CA CYS A 75 23.54 -26.04 44.79
C CYS A 75 23.62 -24.83 43.85
N THR A 76 24.75 -24.13 43.76
CA THR A 76 25.08 -23.34 42.56
C THR A 76 25.60 -24.21 41.41
N LYS A 77 25.83 -25.51 41.65
CA LYS A 77 26.26 -26.50 40.65
C LYS A 77 25.16 -27.55 40.43
N LYS A 78 24.86 -27.84 39.16
CA LYS A 78 23.76 -28.70 38.69
C LYS A 78 23.84 -30.13 39.24
N GLU A 79 25.06 -30.61 39.45
CA GLU A 79 25.40 -31.94 39.94
C GLU A 79 25.07 -32.07 41.43
N CYS A 80 25.39 -31.05 42.23
CA CYS A 80 25.01 -30.98 43.64
C CYS A 80 23.48 -30.84 43.82
N CYS A 81 22.81 -30.11 42.92
CA CYS A 81 21.35 -30.03 42.92
C CYS A 81 20.68 -31.38 42.66
N LYS A 82 21.18 -32.16 41.67
CA LYS A 82 20.74 -33.54 41.42
C LYS A 82 20.94 -34.43 42.65
N GLN A 83 22.15 -34.47 43.20
CA GLN A 83 22.47 -35.28 44.37
C GLN A 83 21.60 -34.91 45.59
N ALA A 84 21.32 -33.62 45.81
CA ALA A 84 20.43 -33.17 46.87
C ALA A 84 18.96 -33.58 46.64
N PHE A 85 18.49 -33.50 45.39
CA PHE A 85 17.15 -33.94 44.99
C PHE A 85 16.95 -35.45 45.14
N GLU A 86 17.94 -36.25 44.70
CA GLU A 86 18.00 -37.70 44.88
C GLU A 86 18.03 -38.10 46.37
N CYS A 87 18.66 -37.29 47.22
CA CYS A 87 18.62 -37.43 48.68
C CYS A 87 17.30 -36.96 49.33
N GLY A 88 16.30 -36.51 48.55
CA GLY A 88 14.97 -36.17 49.04
C GLY A 88 14.82 -34.79 49.69
N ILE A 89 15.72 -33.84 49.40
CA ILE A 89 15.82 -32.53 50.09
C ILE A 89 14.53 -31.70 50.16
N LEU A 90 13.61 -31.83 49.18
CA LEU A 90 12.47 -30.93 49.03
C LEU A 90 11.53 -30.92 50.25
N LYS A 91 11.17 -32.08 50.81
CA LYS A 91 10.23 -32.15 51.94
C LYS A 91 10.80 -31.50 53.23
N PRO A 92 12.04 -31.81 53.67
CA PRO A 92 12.67 -31.07 54.76
C PRO A 92 12.79 -29.57 54.48
N LEU A 93 13.20 -29.19 53.26
CA LEU A 93 13.43 -27.79 52.91
C LEU A 93 12.15 -26.93 52.96
N ILE A 94 11.07 -27.39 52.33
CA ILE A 94 9.77 -26.68 52.32
C ILE A 94 9.22 -26.60 53.75
N SER A 95 9.32 -27.68 54.53
CA SER A 95 8.91 -27.69 55.94
C SER A 95 9.69 -26.68 56.79
N ILE A 96 11.01 -26.57 56.62
CA ILE A 96 11.85 -25.59 57.32
C ILE A 96 11.47 -24.15 56.94
N ILE A 97 11.25 -23.88 55.66
CA ILE A 97 10.86 -22.56 55.16
C ILE A 97 9.50 -22.15 55.75
N SER A 98 8.54 -23.06 55.80
CA SER A 98 7.16 -22.79 56.25
C SER A 98 6.99 -22.73 57.78
N ASN A 99 7.83 -23.40 58.56
CA ASN A 99 7.58 -23.60 60.01
C ASN A 99 8.61 -22.92 60.94
N ILE A 100 9.68 -22.32 60.40
CA ILE A 100 10.71 -21.65 61.22
C ILE A 100 10.78 -20.16 60.84
N PRO A 101 10.09 -19.26 61.56
CA PRO A 101 10.05 -17.82 61.29
C PRO A 101 11.34 -17.08 61.71
N ASN A 102 12.50 -17.67 61.40
CA ASN A 102 13.82 -17.11 61.63
C ASN A 102 14.35 -16.59 60.28
N ALA A 103 14.44 -15.27 60.12
CA ALA A 103 14.88 -14.62 58.89
C ALA A 103 16.23 -15.16 58.35
N SER A 104 17.15 -15.53 59.24
CA SER A 104 18.45 -16.11 58.90
C SER A 104 18.29 -17.49 58.21
N ILE A 105 17.33 -18.29 58.68
CA ILE A 105 17.01 -19.60 58.13
C ILE A 105 16.17 -19.48 56.86
N GLN A 106 15.11 -18.66 56.87
CA GLN A 106 14.23 -18.44 55.72
C GLN A 106 14.98 -17.88 54.51
N CYS A 107 15.83 -16.86 54.69
CA CYS A 107 16.68 -16.30 53.63
C CYS A 107 17.55 -17.38 52.97
N ARG A 108 18.21 -18.24 53.77
CA ARG A 108 19.04 -19.34 53.23
C ARG A 108 18.22 -20.47 52.63
N GLY A 109 17.04 -20.75 53.17
CA GLY A 109 16.08 -21.73 52.66
C GLY A 109 15.55 -21.33 51.28
N CYS A 110 15.01 -20.12 51.15
CA CYS A 110 14.57 -19.55 49.88
C CYS A 110 15.71 -19.43 48.86
N ARG A 111 16.93 -19.05 49.29
CA ARG A 111 18.13 -19.08 48.43
C ARG A 111 18.42 -20.47 47.85
N LEU A 112 18.32 -21.50 48.68
CA LEU A 112 18.54 -22.89 48.28
C LEU A 112 17.41 -23.41 47.39
N LEU A 113 16.15 -23.12 47.72
CA LEU A 113 14.98 -23.47 46.92
C LEU A 113 15.04 -22.82 45.52
N GLY A 114 15.33 -21.51 45.46
CA GLY A 114 15.54 -20.77 44.21
C GLY A 114 16.82 -21.13 43.45
N ASN A 115 17.71 -21.92 44.04
CA ASN A 115 18.86 -22.52 43.34
C ASN A 115 18.49 -23.91 42.78
N LEU A 116 17.81 -24.76 43.55
CA LEU A 116 17.26 -26.03 43.09
C LEU A 116 16.26 -25.85 41.93
N ALA A 117 15.41 -24.82 42.01
CA ALA A 117 14.40 -24.47 41.00
C ALA A 117 14.97 -23.93 39.67
N GLN A 118 16.29 -23.78 39.52
CA GLN A 118 16.92 -23.49 38.22
C GLN A 118 17.13 -24.75 37.37
N HIS A 119 16.68 -25.92 37.83
CA HIS A 119 16.77 -27.17 37.10
C HIS A 119 15.38 -27.78 36.90
N GLU A 120 14.97 -27.85 35.65
CA GLU A 120 13.63 -28.23 35.17
C GLU A 120 13.07 -29.53 35.78
N PRO A 121 13.82 -30.64 35.96
CA PRO A 121 13.29 -31.83 36.63
C PRO A 121 12.93 -31.61 38.12
N ILE A 122 13.60 -30.65 38.77
CA ILE A 122 13.40 -30.32 40.18
C ILE A 122 12.25 -29.31 40.32
N SER A 123 12.19 -28.27 39.48
CA SER A 123 11.08 -27.31 39.47
C SER A 123 9.76 -27.99 39.12
N TYR A 124 9.74 -28.89 38.12
CA TYR A 124 8.57 -29.71 37.78
C TYR A 124 8.10 -30.56 38.97
N LYS A 125 9.03 -31.19 39.71
CA LYS A 125 8.66 -31.99 40.88
C LYS A 125 8.18 -31.14 42.07
N ILE A 126 8.72 -29.93 42.27
CA ILE A 126 8.19 -28.95 43.22
C ILE A 126 6.76 -28.55 42.82
N ALA A 127 6.52 -28.30 41.53
CA ALA A 127 5.23 -27.85 41.01
C ALA A 127 4.15 -28.95 40.92
N ARG A 128 4.52 -30.23 41.05
CA ARG A 128 3.57 -31.33 41.25
C ARG A 128 3.02 -31.41 42.67
N ASP A 129 3.82 -31.02 43.67
CA ASP A 129 3.44 -31.03 45.09
C ASP A 129 3.26 -29.57 45.60
N ASN A 130 2.71 -28.71 44.73
CA ASN A 130 2.81 -27.24 44.77
C ASN A 130 2.25 -26.56 46.03
N ALA A 131 1.09 -26.99 46.55
CA ALA A 131 0.32 -26.24 47.56
C ALA A 131 1.15 -25.86 48.81
N SER A 132 1.96 -26.80 49.30
CA SER A 132 2.88 -26.57 50.44
C SER A 132 4.00 -25.56 50.13
N THR A 133 4.47 -25.52 48.88
CA THR A 133 5.50 -24.57 48.43
C THR A 133 4.91 -23.19 48.22
N ALA A 134 3.74 -23.10 47.58
CA ALA A 134 3.03 -21.84 47.37
C ALA A 134 2.72 -21.17 48.71
N TYR A 135 2.08 -21.90 49.64
CA TYR A 135 1.77 -21.40 50.98
C TYR A 135 3.03 -20.89 51.72
N ALA A 136 4.12 -21.66 51.73
CA ALA A 136 5.36 -21.27 52.39
C ALA A 136 6.02 -20.02 51.79
N LEU A 137 5.93 -19.82 50.47
CA LEU A 137 6.44 -18.62 49.80
C LEU A 137 5.54 -17.40 50.05
N SER A 138 4.23 -17.59 49.98
CA SER A 138 3.23 -16.51 50.17
C SER A 138 3.12 -16.07 51.63
N SER A 139 3.25 -16.96 52.61
CA SER A 139 3.36 -16.63 54.04
C SER A 139 4.56 -15.70 54.29
N ILE A 140 5.77 -16.10 53.85
CA ILE A 140 6.98 -15.28 53.98
C ILE A 140 6.84 -13.90 53.30
N LEU A 141 6.20 -13.86 52.13
CA LEU A 141 5.95 -12.62 51.38
C LEU A 141 4.96 -11.67 52.09
N ASN A 142 4.05 -12.21 52.92
CA ASN A 142 3.09 -11.42 53.70
C ASN A 142 3.64 -11.03 55.10
N GLU A 143 4.48 -11.87 55.71
CA GLU A 143 4.84 -11.77 57.13
C GLU A 143 6.25 -11.18 57.38
N SER A 144 7.11 -11.08 56.36
CA SER A 144 8.52 -10.68 56.56
C SER A 144 8.81 -9.25 56.12
N ASP A 145 9.14 -8.37 57.08
CA ASP A 145 9.74 -7.06 56.79
C ASP A 145 11.25 -7.13 56.46
N ASN A 146 11.88 -8.31 56.51
CA ASN A 146 13.31 -8.43 56.27
C ASN A 146 13.64 -8.39 54.77
N THR A 147 14.23 -7.28 54.33
CA THR A 147 14.78 -7.02 52.98
C THR A 147 15.46 -8.24 52.35
N ALA A 148 16.41 -8.87 53.05
CA ALA A 148 17.18 -10.01 52.53
C ALA A 148 16.35 -11.30 52.38
N VAL A 149 15.38 -11.54 53.27
CA VAL A 149 14.40 -12.63 53.12
C VAL A 149 13.51 -12.37 51.90
N LEU A 150 12.96 -11.15 51.77
CA LEU A 150 12.11 -10.75 50.65
C LEU A 150 12.83 -10.90 49.30
N VAL A 151 14.07 -10.41 49.20
CA VAL A 151 14.91 -10.57 47.99
C VAL A 151 15.07 -12.06 47.61
N MET A 152 15.20 -12.96 48.58
CA MET A 152 15.35 -14.40 48.34
C MET A 152 14.02 -15.14 48.06
N VAL A 153 12.91 -14.78 48.71
CA VAL A 153 11.59 -15.39 48.43
C VAL A 153 11.12 -15.01 47.02
N ILE A 154 11.28 -13.74 46.65
CA ILE A 154 10.95 -13.21 45.30
C ILE A 154 11.85 -13.86 44.24
N ARG A 155 13.14 -14.09 44.54
CA ARG A 155 14.03 -14.88 43.68
C ARG A 155 13.54 -16.32 43.49
N ALA A 156 13.05 -16.99 44.54
CA ALA A 156 12.52 -18.35 44.44
C ALA A 156 11.23 -18.39 43.60
N ILE A 157 10.27 -17.49 43.89
CA ILE A 157 9.03 -17.32 43.12
C ILE A 157 9.33 -17.11 41.63
N ARG A 158 10.28 -16.23 41.29
CA ARG A 158 10.67 -15.95 39.90
C ARG A 158 11.13 -17.19 39.12
N GLN A 159 11.92 -18.08 39.74
CA GLN A 159 12.38 -19.29 39.04
C GLN A 159 11.24 -20.31 38.88
N LEU A 160 10.38 -20.42 39.91
CA LEU A 160 9.25 -21.34 39.94
C LEU A 160 8.06 -20.90 39.05
N TRP A 161 7.97 -19.61 38.67
CA TRP A 161 6.88 -19.04 37.84
C TRP A 161 6.71 -19.71 36.46
N ARG A 162 7.77 -20.37 35.96
CA ARG A 162 7.75 -21.12 34.70
C ARG A 162 6.74 -22.28 34.74
N GLU A 163 6.59 -22.90 35.90
CA GLU A 163 5.76 -24.10 36.11
C GLU A 163 4.27 -23.74 36.19
N LYS A 164 3.46 -24.17 35.21
CA LYS A 164 2.06 -23.75 35.06
C LYS A 164 1.21 -24.00 36.32
N SER A 165 1.33 -25.17 36.95
CA SER A 165 0.53 -25.55 38.13
C SER A 165 0.87 -24.73 39.38
N LEU A 166 2.16 -24.47 39.63
CA LEU A 166 2.59 -23.67 40.77
C LEU A 166 2.34 -22.18 40.55
N ARG A 167 2.43 -21.69 39.31
CA ARG A 167 2.01 -20.34 38.94
C ARG A 167 0.55 -20.08 39.31
N THR A 168 -0.38 -20.97 38.93
CA THR A 168 -1.81 -20.81 39.26
C THR A 168 -2.02 -20.69 40.76
N THR A 169 -1.43 -21.57 41.58
CA THR A 169 -1.59 -21.51 43.05
C THR A 169 -0.89 -20.32 43.71
N LEU A 170 0.13 -19.73 43.08
CA LEU A 170 0.71 -18.45 43.54
C LEU A 170 -0.20 -17.25 43.18
N MET A 171 -0.87 -17.29 42.03
CA MET A 171 -1.89 -16.30 41.63
C MET A 171 -3.11 -16.37 42.55
N GLU A 172 -3.64 -17.57 42.84
CA GLU A 172 -4.74 -17.79 43.79
C GLU A 172 -4.45 -17.23 45.21
N GLN A 173 -3.18 -17.01 45.55
CA GLN A 173 -2.73 -16.47 46.83
C GLN A 173 -2.37 -14.97 46.79
N GLY A 174 -2.68 -14.26 45.69
CA GLY A 174 -2.45 -12.81 45.55
C GLY A 174 -0.97 -12.40 45.53
N CYS A 175 -0.09 -13.32 45.11
CA CYS A 175 1.36 -13.15 45.20
C CYS A 175 1.88 -11.99 44.33
N ILE A 176 1.26 -11.70 43.18
CA ILE A 176 1.69 -10.62 42.29
C ILE A 176 1.35 -9.27 42.93
N GLY A 177 0.18 -9.16 43.56
CA GLY A 177 -0.28 -7.95 44.25
C GLY A 177 0.61 -7.63 45.44
N LYS A 178 1.07 -8.65 46.17
CA LYS A 178 2.04 -8.49 47.26
C LYS A 178 3.44 -8.11 46.78
N ILE A 179 3.93 -8.70 45.68
CA ILE A 179 5.19 -8.29 45.05
C ILE A 179 5.13 -6.83 44.57
N THR A 180 4.00 -6.42 43.98
CA THR A 180 3.78 -5.05 43.50
C THR A 180 3.65 -4.06 44.67
N HIS A 181 2.90 -4.42 45.72
CA HIS A 181 2.77 -3.63 46.94
C HIS A 181 4.12 -3.40 47.63
N LEU A 182 5.04 -4.38 47.60
CA LEU A 182 6.40 -4.16 48.12
C LEU A 182 7.19 -3.11 47.32
N LEU A 183 7.04 -3.07 45.99
CA LEU A 183 7.64 -2.00 45.17
C LEU A 183 7.06 -0.64 45.56
N VAL A 184 5.73 -0.55 45.67
CA VAL A 184 5.00 0.68 46.02
C VAL A 184 5.37 1.17 47.43
N ARG A 185 5.29 0.31 48.46
CA ARG A 185 5.61 0.62 49.85
C ARG A 185 7.02 1.18 50.06
N PHE A 186 8.01 0.68 49.32
CA PHE A 186 9.40 1.17 49.42
C PHE A 186 9.75 2.27 48.41
N ALA A 187 8.83 2.62 47.49
CA ALA A 187 8.97 3.76 46.57
C ALA A 187 8.17 4.99 47.01
N GLN A 188 7.09 4.83 47.77
CA GLN A 188 6.23 5.94 48.18
C GLN A 188 6.95 6.94 49.10
N ILE A 189 6.47 8.18 49.05
CA ILE A 189 6.77 9.22 50.02
C ILE A 189 5.62 9.23 51.03
N ASP A 190 5.94 9.00 52.31
CA ASP A 190 4.94 8.95 53.38
C ASP A 190 4.28 10.33 53.56
N SER A 191 2.96 10.40 53.36
CA SER A 191 2.18 11.58 53.72
C SER A 191 2.02 11.63 55.24
N ASP A 192 2.52 12.71 55.85
CA ASP A 192 2.59 12.90 57.31
C ASP A 192 1.23 12.63 58.02
N PRO A 193 1.13 11.62 58.90
CA PRO A 193 -0.16 11.12 59.40
C PRO A 193 -0.93 12.07 60.32
N ASP A 194 -0.30 13.15 60.82
CA ASP A 194 -0.97 14.19 61.63
C ASP A 194 -1.65 15.28 60.76
N ALA A 195 -1.57 15.21 59.42
CA ALA A 195 -2.35 16.07 58.53
C ALA A 195 -3.85 15.66 58.54
N PRO A 196 -4.79 16.57 58.86
CA PRO A 196 -6.19 16.19 59.07
C PRO A 196 -6.87 15.73 57.78
N VAL A 197 -7.25 14.44 57.76
CA VAL A 197 -7.89 13.78 56.62
C VAL A 197 -9.24 14.44 56.28
N SER A 198 -9.32 15.05 55.10
CA SER A 198 -10.56 15.55 54.49
C SER A 198 -10.80 14.85 53.15
N PRO A 199 -11.92 14.13 52.94
CA PRO A 199 -12.12 13.28 51.78
C PRO A 199 -12.56 14.08 50.55
N GLN A 200 -11.62 14.79 49.91
CA GLN A 200 -11.85 15.45 48.62
C GLN A 200 -11.01 14.83 47.49
N ARG A 201 -11.64 13.88 46.78
CA ARG A 201 -11.31 13.61 45.37
C ARG A 201 -11.31 14.95 44.62
N ILE A 202 -10.26 15.21 43.83
CA ILE A 202 -10.09 16.46 43.10
C ILE A 202 -11.23 16.65 42.10
N LYS A 203 -12.20 17.51 42.45
CA LYS A 203 -13.00 18.25 41.47
C LYS A 203 -12.25 19.52 41.08
N PRO A 204 -12.33 19.99 39.83
CA PRO A 204 -11.66 21.21 39.42
C PRO A 204 -12.32 22.46 40.03
N GLY A 205 -11.59 23.10 40.95
CA GLY A 205 -11.72 24.53 41.26
C GLY A 205 -12.91 24.98 42.11
N THR A 206 -12.75 25.02 43.43
CA THR A 206 -13.26 26.15 44.24
C THR A 206 -12.56 26.22 45.60
N THR A 207 -11.66 27.18 45.76
CA THR A 207 -11.16 27.66 47.06
C THR A 207 -11.02 29.17 47.00
N GLY A 208 -11.79 29.90 47.81
CA GLY A 208 -11.52 31.30 48.15
C GLY A 208 -10.82 31.36 49.50
N GLY A 209 -9.93 32.33 49.73
CA GLY A 209 -9.23 32.41 51.03
C GLY A 209 -7.94 33.21 51.13
N GLY A 210 -7.73 34.24 50.29
CA GLY A 210 -6.80 35.36 50.53
C GLY A 210 -5.36 35.08 51.00
N GLY A 211 -4.40 35.17 50.08
CA GLY A 211 -2.97 35.24 50.41
C GLY A 211 -2.10 35.49 49.17
N ASN A 212 -1.77 36.76 48.90
CA ASN A 212 -0.90 37.30 47.84
C ASN A 212 -0.64 36.43 46.60
N HIS A 213 -1.25 36.82 45.47
CA HIS A 213 -0.96 36.24 44.15
C HIS A 213 0.46 36.58 43.67
N ASP A 214 1.34 35.58 43.62
CA ASP A 214 2.28 35.49 42.49
C ASP A 214 1.49 35.03 41.25
N GLU A 215 1.54 35.79 40.17
CA GLU A 215 0.82 35.45 38.93
C GLU A 215 1.47 34.24 38.24
N GLU A 216 0.87 33.05 38.41
CA GLU A 216 1.27 31.84 37.71
C GLU A 216 1.15 32.05 36.18
N LYS A 217 2.30 32.08 35.48
CA LYS A 217 2.39 32.37 34.04
C LYS A 217 2.46 31.08 33.21
N VAL A 218 1.52 30.93 32.31
CA VAL A 218 1.40 29.83 31.34
C VAL A 218 2.03 30.26 30.01
N VAL A 219 2.79 29.38 29.38
CA VAL A 219 3.38 29.62 28.06
C VAL A 219 2.43 29.10 26.98
N LEU A 220 1.84 30.01 26.20
CA LEU A 220 1.11 29.67 24.97
C LEU A 220 2.12 29.43 23.83
N LYS A 221 2.47 28.16 23.63
CA LYS A 221 3.28 27.72 22.50
C LYS A 221 2.49 27.80 21.20
N HIS A 222 3.07 28.43 20.19
CA HIS A 222 2.48 28.56 18.87
C HIS A 222 3.37 27.89 17.82
N TRP A 223 2.76 27.23 16.83
CA TRP A 223 3.51 26.41 15.87
C TRP A 223 4.39 27.22 14.91
N HIS A 224 4.05 28.50 14.70
CA HIS A 224 4.70 29.42 13.75
C HIS A 224 4.93 30.84 14.33
N ALA A 225 4.91 31.00 15.65
CA ALA A 225 5.11 32.29 16.33
C ALA A 225 5.85 32.09 17.67
N PRO A 226 6.56 33.11 18.19
CA PRO A 226 7.29 32.98 19.46
C PRO A 226 6.37 32.69 20.65
N ASP A 227 6.87 31.86 21.58
CA ASP A 227 6.18 31.45 22.82
C ASP A 227 5.71 32.67 23.63
N ARG A 228 4.39 32.81 23.83
CA ARG A 228 3.79 33.96 24.53
C ARG A 228 3.45 33.58 25.98
N MET A 229 4.04 34.26 26.96
CA MET A 229 3.61 34.14 28.35
C MET A 229 2.27 34.88 28.59
N VAL A 230 1.35 34.22 29.28
CA VAL A 230 0.01 34.69 29.61
C VAL A 230 -0.32 34.23 31.04
N THR A 231 -1.01 35.04 31.85
CA THR A 231 -1.40 34.61 33.20
C THR A 231 -2.40 33.44 33.13
N LYS A 232 -2.35 32.52 34.11
CA LYS A 232 -3.21 31.35 34.19
C LYS A 232 -4.71 31.69 34.16
N GLU A 233 -5.09 32.82 34.73
CA GLU A 233 -6.46 33.34 34.66
C GLU A 233 -6.86 33.76 33.23
N LYS A 234 -5.98 34.51 32.53
CA LYS A 234 -6.21 34.91 31.14
C LYS A 234 -6.16 33.72 30.18
N PHE A 235 -5.38 32.67 30.49
CA PHE A 235 -5.44 31.37 29.82
C PHE A 235 -6.81 30.69 30.03
N ASN A 236 -7.28 30.57 31.28
CA ASN A 236 -8.58 29.98 31.59
C ASN A 236 -9.75 30.73 30.94
N ASN A 237 -9.66 32.06 30.80
CA ASN A 237 -10.68 32.86 30.12
C ASN A 237 -10.63 32.71 28.59
N ILE A 238 -9.46 32.43 27.99
CA ILE A 238 -9.38 32.01 26.58
C ILE A 238 -10.07 30.64 26.39
N VAL A 239 -9.85 29.68 27.30
CA VAL A 239 -10.51 28.37 27.26
C VAL A 239 -12.04 28.50 27.36
N ARG A 240 -12.56 29.24 28.35
CA ARG A 240 -14.01 29.48 28.49
C ARG A 240 -14.64 30.16 27.28
N ASN A 241 -13.94 31.12 26.67
CA ASN A 241 -14.41 31.79 25.46
C ASN A 241 -14.41 30.87 24.22
N MET A 242 -13.62 29.79 24.23
CA MET A 242 -13.72 28.71 23.21
C MET A 242 -14.85 27.73 23.54
N GLU A 243 -15.04 27.35 24.81
CA GLU A 243 -16.10 26.42 25.26
C GLU A 243 -17.53 26.91 24.93
N HIS A 244 -17.73 28.22 24.75
CA HIS A 244 -19.00 28.80 24.31
C HIS A 244 -19.13 29.01 22.78
N SER A 245 -18.13 28.64 21.98
CA SER A 245 -18.19 28.76 20.52
C SER A 245 -18.76 27.48 19.87
N GLN A 246 -19.88 27.62 19.16
CA GLN A 246 -20.59 26.54 18.45
C GLN A 246 -19.85 25.98 17.21
N LEU A 247 -18.54 26.21 17.09
CA LEU A 247 -17.66 25.77 16.00
C LEU A 247 -16.53 24.83 16.48
N CYS A 248 -16.54 24.40 17.75
CA CYS A 248 -15.41 23.70 18.38
C CYS A 248 -15.28 22.20 18.11
N ASP A 249 -15.61 21.73 16.89
CA ASP A 249 -15.16 20.41 16.41
C ASP A 249 -13.64 20.38 16.09
N ILE A 250 -12.97 21.55 16.05
CA ILE A 250 -11.59 21.69 15.57
C ILE A 250 -10.65 22.40 16.57
N VAL A 251 -10.73 22.09 17.87
CA VAL A 251 -9.59 22.38 18.78
C VAL A 251 -9.39 21.34 19.88
N GLY A 252 -8.33 20.54 19.72
CA GLY A 252 -7.86 19.57 20.71
C GLY A 252 -7.11 20.19 21.90
N TYR A 253 -7.53 21.38 22.39
CA TYR A 253 -6.94 22.05 23.55
C TYR A 253 -7.40 21.44 24.89
N GLN A 254 -7.25 20.11 25.01
CA GLN A 254 -6.94 19.58 26.33
C GLN A 254 -5.63 20.22 26.76
N VAL A 255 -5.66 21.01 27.85
CA VAL A 255 -4.49 21.72 28.37
C VAL A 255 -3.29 20.77 28.37
N ILE A 256 -2.18 21.19 27.74
CA ILE A 256 -0.90 20.52 27.95
C ILE A 256 -0.53 20.83 29.41
N GLN A 257 -0.98 19.97 30.31
CA GLN A 257 -0.50 19.95 31.68
C GLN A 257 1.03 19.84 31.56
N ASN A 258 1.76 20.77 32.17
CA ASN A 258 3.22 20.66 32.37
C ASN A 258 3.52 19.61 33.44
N TYR A 259 2.87 18.45 33.32
CA TYR A 259 2.91 17.31 34.21
C TYR A 259 3.85 16.31 33.54
N ARG A 260 5.15 16.52 33.70
CA ARG A 260 6.11 15.45 33.43
C ARG A 260 5.83 14.39 34.49
N TRP A 261 6.01 13.13 34.14
CA TRP A 261 5.96 12.02 35.12
C TRP A 261 7.03 12.16 36.22
N LYS A 262 8.05 13.02 36.02
CA LYS A 262 9.02 13.49 37.03
C LYS A 262 8.38 14.33 38.15
N ASP A 263 7.30 15.02 37.84
CA ASP A 263 6.67 16.01 38.72
C ASP A 263 5.62 15.36 39.66
N ARG A 264 5.70 14.03 39.85
CA ARG A 264 4.92 13.29 40.86
C ARG A 264 5.61 13.38 42.22
N PRO A 265 5.01 14.02 43.24
CA PRO A 265 5.52 13.98 44.61
C PRO A 265 5.24 12.65 45.31
N ASP A 266 4.56 11.72 44.63
CA ASP A 266 4.07 10.45 45.18
C ASP A 266 5.19 9.40 45.43
N PHE A 267 6.32 9.50 44.71
CA PHE A 267 7.35 8.46 44.65
C PHE A 267 8.80 9.00 44.69
N ARG A 268 9.70 8.20 45.26
CA ARG A 268 11.17 8.40 45.33
C ARG A 268 11.93 7.15 44.86
N LEU A 269 13.21 7.34 44.55
CA LEU A 269 14.16 6.24 44.34
C LEU A 269 14.65 5.66 45.69
N PRO A 270 15.05 4.37 45.74
CA PRO A 270 15.50 3.73 46.97
C PRO A 270 16.85 4.29 47.46
N GLU A 271 16.88 4.79 48.69
CA GLU A 271 18.06 5.42 49.30
C GLU A 271 19.11 4.41 49.80
N SER A 272 18.76 3.13 49.99
CA SER A 272 19.66 2.10 50.52
C SER A 272 20.01 1.02 49.50
N ASP A 273 21.19 0.42 49.68
CA ASP A 273 21.66 -0.73 48.90
C ASP A 273 20.76 -1.98 49.09
N GLU A 274 20.16 -2.14 50.27
CA GLU A 274 19.21 -3.23 50.53
C GLU A 274 17.88 -3.05 49.82
N THR A 275 17.28 -1.85 49.87
CA THR A 275 16.03 -1.58 49.15
C THR A 275 16.26 -1.53 47.63
N SER A 276 17.43 -1.08 47.18
CA SER A 276 17.85 -1.18 45.77
C SER A 276 17.89 -2.64 45.27
N LYS A 277 18.42 -3.57 46.07
CA LYS A 277 18.41 -5.02 45.76
C LYS A 277 17.00 -5.62 45.80
N LEU A 278 16.12 -5.10 46.66
CA LEU A 278 14.70 -5.46 46.67
C LEU A 278 14.00 -5.02 45.39
N PHE A 279 14.18 -3.77 44.94
CA PHE A 279 13.67 -3.26 43.67
C PHE A 279 14.16 -4.10 42.49
N GLU A 280 15.46 -4.41 42.43
CA GLU A 280 16.04 -5.25 41.38
C GLU A 280 15.42 -6.66 41.36
N SER A 281 15.19 -7.27 42.54
CA SER A 281 14.58 -8.60 42.64
C SER A 281 13.09 -8.58 42.23
N VAL A 282 12.33 -7.59 42.71
CA VAL A 282 10.92 -7.35 42.36
C VAL A 282 10.76 -7.14 40.87
N LEU A 283 11.48 -6.17 40.27
CA LEU A 283 11.34 -5.84 38.85
C LEU A 283 11.76 -7.03 37.96
N LYS A 284 12.79 -7.79 38.34
CA LYS A 284 13.14 -9.05 37.64
C LYS A 284 12.08 -10.12 37.82
N CYS A 285 11.33 -10.15 38.92
CA CYS A 285 10.19 -11.06 39.11
C CYS A 285 8.98 -10.63 38.27
N LEU A 286 8.59 -9.35 38.34
CA LEU A 286 7.54 -8.76 37.50
C LEU A 286 7.84 -8.93 36.01
N GLN A 287 9.10 -8.89 35.59
CA GLN A 287 9.53 -9.16 34.21
C GLN A 287 9.26 -10.61 33.77
N MET A 288 9.29 -11.58 34.68
CA MET A 288 8.91 -12.99 34.43
C MET A 288 7.40 -13.18 34.52
N ILE A 289 6.75 -12.48 35.46
CA ILE A 289 5.29 -12.53 35.65
C ILE A 289 4.56 -11.99 34.41
N THR A 290 5.01 -10.86 33.88
CA THR A 290 4.42 -10.20 32.71
C THR A 290 4.67 -10.90 31.36
N THR A 291 5.47 -11.98 31.30
CA THR A 291 5.46 -12.85 30.10
C THR A 291 4.24 -13.78 30.06
N THR A 292 3.38 -13.76 31.08
CA THR A 292 2.14 -14.54 31.12
C THR A 292 0.93 -13.65 30.88
N VAL A 293 0.22 -13.91 29.77
CA VAL A 293 -0.90 -13.12 29.28
C VAL A 293 -2.18 -13.57 29.99
N VAL A 294 -2.51 -12.94 31.11
CA VAL A 294 -3.70 -13.24 31.94
C VAL A 294 -4.21 -11.92 32.55
N GLN A 295 -5.53 -11.68 32.53
CA GLN A 295 -6.16 -10.48 33.10
C GLN A 295 -5.75 -10.22 34.56
N GLN A 296 -5.77 -11.27 35.40
CA GLN A 296 -5.38 -11.21 36.82
C GLN A 296 -3.97 -10.62 37.03
N VAL A 297 -3.01 -10.92 36.15
CA VAL A 297 -1.64 -10.39 36.24
C VAL A 297 -1.65 -8.86 36.10
N ILE A 298 -2.54 -8.31 35.29
CA ILE A 298 -2.67 -6.86 35.10
C ILE A 298 -3.41 -6.25 36.29
N GLU A 299 -4.38 -6.94 36.88
CA GLU A 299 -5.13 -6.46 38.05
C GLU A 299 -4.24 -6.34 39.27
N GLU A 300 -3.46 -7.38 39.55
CA GLU A 300 -2.50 -7.37 40.67
C GLU A 300 -1.30 -6.43 40.46
N ILE A 301 -0.91 -6.11 39.22
CA ILE A 301 0.14 -5.10 38.93
C ILE A 301 -0.43 -3.66 38.90
N TYR A 302 -1.71 -3.49 38.57
CA TYR A 302 -2.38 -2.19 38.69
C TYR A 302 -2.51 -1.79 40.17
N GLY A 303 -3.03 -2.72 40.98
CA GLY A 303 -3.27 -2.52 42.40
C GLY A 303 -4.35 -1.47 42.68
N GLU A 304 -4.44 -1.04 43.94
CA GLU A 304 -5.38 -0.02 44.38
C GLU A 304 -5.11 1.31 43.66
N ALA A 305 -6.14 1.86 43.01
CA ALA A 305 -6.11 3.10 42.24
C ALA A 305 -4.93 3.25 41.24
N GLY A 306 -4.41 2.14 40.71
CA GLY A 306 -3.31 2.15 39.74
C GLY A 306 -1.92 2.42 40.32
N ALA A 307 -1.77 2.44 41.65
CA ALA A 307 -0.51 2.81 42.33
C ALA A 307 0.71 1.97 41.88
N GLY A 308 0.51 0.68 41.61
CA GLY A 308 1.59 -0.21 41.13
C GLY A 308 2.11 0.18 39.74
N LEU A 309 1.18 0.46 38.82
CA LEU A 309 1.52 0.86 37.45
C LEU A 309 2.01 2.32 37.38
N HIS A 310 1.50 3.21 38.23
CA HIS A 310 2.07 4.55 38.41
C HIS A 310 3.53 4.51 38.91
N CYS A 311 3.83 3.66 39.90
CA CYS A 311 5.20 3.46 40.39
C CYS A 311 6.13 2.92 39.28
N LEU A 312 5.64 1.97 38.46
CA LEU A 312 6.39 1.47 37.30
C LEU A 312 6.64 2.58 36.27
N VAL A 313 5.66 3.44 35.97
CA VAL A 313 5.82 4.57 35.05
C VAL A 313 6.85 5.60 35.55
N TYR A 314 6.85 5.90 36.85
CA TYR A 314 7.89 6.73 37.48
C TYR A 314 9.28 6.11 37.30
N LEU A 315 9.45 4.82 37.61
CA LEU A 315 10.73 4.11 37.46
C LEU A 315 11.16 3.89 36.00
N CYS A 316 10.23 3.86 35.04
CA CYS A 316 10.53 3.86 33.61
C CYS A 316 11.12 5.18 33.12
N GLY A 317 10.75 6.28 33.77
CA GLY A 317 11.24 7.60 33.42
C GLY A 317 12.58 7.92 34.09
N GLU A 318 12.73 7.60 35.38
CA GLU A 318 13.92 8.01 36.14
C GLU A 318 15.21 7.34 35.70
N THR A 319 16.28 8.15 35.62
CA THR A 319 17.59 7.74 35.09
C THR A 319 18.34 6.92 36.14
N SER A 320 17.97 5.64 36.22
CA SER A 320 18.25 4.73 37.32
C SER A 320 18.60 3.33 36.78
N PRO A 321 19.29 2.45 37.54
CA PRO A 321 19.53 1.07 37.14
C PRO A 321 18.25 0.22 37.01
N PHE A 322 17.11 0.76 37.46
CA PHE A 322 15.79 0.14 37.36
C PHE A 322 15.10 0.40 36.01
N ARG A 323 15.51 1.44 35.28
CA ARG A 323 14.82 1.97 34.10
C ARG A 323 14.53 0.91 33.04
N ALA A 324 15.56 0.24 32.53
CA ALA A 324 15.43 -0.82 31.53
C ALA A 324 14.61 -2.04 32.02
N LEU A 325 14.61 -2.34 33.33
CA LEU A 325 13.78 -3.42 33.89
C LEU A 325 12.31 -3.02 33.90
N SER A 326 11.99 -1.82 34.39
CA SER A 326 10.62 -1.28 34.43
C SER A 326 10.05 -1.10 33.02
N LEU A 327 10.84 -0.54 32.08
CA LEU A 327 10.45 -0.39 30.68
C LEU A 327 10.09 -1.73 30.03
N LYS A 328 10.82 -2.81 30.34
CA LYS A 328 10.46 -4.16 29.87
C LYS A 328 9.20 -4.72 30.53
N VAL A 329 8.95 -4.43 31.82
CA VAL A 329 7.69 -4.81 32.49
C VAL A 329 6.49 -4.11 31.84
N VAL A 330 6.55 -2.80 31.64
CA VAL A 330 5.45 -2.04 31.01
C VAL A 330 5.32 -2.38 29.51
N SER A 331 6.43 -2.64 28.81
CA SER A 331 6.41 -3.13 27.43
C SER A 331 5.88 -4.55 27.27
N ASN A 332 5.98 -5.42 28.29
CA ASN A 332 5.33 -6.72 28.29
C ASN A 332 3.81 -6.55 28.48
N LEU A 333 3.39 -5.70 29.42
CA LEU A 333 1.97 -5.39 29.65
C LEU A 333 1.31 -4.81 28.40
N ALA A 334 1.99 -3.91 27.67
CA ALA A 334 1.50 -3.32 26.43
C ALA A 334 1.25 -4.32 25.29
N ALA A 335 1.71 -5.57 25.40
CA ALA A 335 1.41 -6.65 24.47
C ALA A 335 0.12 -7.43 24.81
N ASN A 336 -0.49 -7.20 25.98
CA ASN A 336 -1.80 -7.75 26.33
C ASN A 336 -2.91 -6.70 26.05
N PRO A 337 -3.92 -6.99 25.20
CA PRO A 337 -5.08 -6.13 25.01
C PRO A 337 -5.77 -5.66 26.30
N ASP A 338 -5.89 -6.53 27.30
CA ASP A 338 -6.60 -6.25 28.55
C ASP A 338 -5.91 -5.18 29.42
N ALA A 339 -4.65 -4.83 29.10
CA ALA A 339 -3.88 -3.82 29.82
C ALA A 339 -4.03 -2.41 29.23
N ILE A 340 -4.55 -2.27 28.01
CA ILE A 340 -4.43 -1.04 27.22
C ILE A 340 -5.07 0.16 27.93
N ASP A 341 -6.27 0.01 28.48
CA ASP A 341 -6.97 1.10 29.17
C ASP A 341 -6.21 1.58 30.41
N ARG A 342 -5.70 0.65 31.21
CA ARG A 342 -4.94 0.94 32.45
C ARG A 342 -3.57 1.55 32.16
N LEU A 343 -2.91 1.12 31.08
CA LEU A 343 -1.67 1.74 30.58
C LEU A 343 -1.94 3.16 30.04
N THR A 344 -3.11 3.40 29.45
CA THR A 344 -3.57 4.71 28.98
C THR A 344 -3.84 5.65 30.15
N GLU A 345 -4.60 5.20 31.16
CA GLU A 345 -4.90 5.95 32.40
C GLU A 345 -3.61 6.30 33.17
N CYS A 346 -2.66 5.37 33.28
CA CYS A 346 -1.35 5.62 33.89
C CYS A 346 -0.41 6.53 33.08
N GLY A 347 -0.80 6.96 31.87
CA GLY A 347 -0.04 7.91 31.07
C GLY A 347 1.20 7.31 30.39
N VAL A 348 1.24 5.99 30.16
CA VAL A 348 2.40 5.29 29.56
C VAL A 348 2.82 5.90 28.21
N ILE A 349 1.86 6.31 27.38
CA ILE A 349 2.13 7.01 26.12
C ILE A 349 2.90 8.33 26.32
N LYS A 350 2.56 9.13 27.35
CA LYS A 350 3.25 10.40 27.64
C LYS A 350 4.69 10.12 28.06
N MET A 351 4.90 9.16 28.95
CA MET A 351 6.22 8.74 29.42
C MET A 351 7.10 8.20 28.27
N ALA A 352 6.58 7.29 27.44
CA ALA A 352 7.33 6.73 26.31
C ALA A 352 7.67 7.80 25.25
N ALA A 353 6.75 8.74 25.00
CA ALA A 353 6.96 9.89 24.14
C ALA A 353 8.06 10.83 24.65
N ASP A 354 8.00 11.24 25.92
CA ASP A 354 9.00 12.12 26.54
C ASP A 354 10.40 11.49 26.53
N LEU A 355 10.49 10.18 26.82
CA LEU A 355 11.75 9.45 26.77
C LEU A 355 12.35 9.43 25.36
N ILE A 356 11.54 9.13 24.33
CA ILE A 356 12.00 9.13 22.93
C ILE A 356 12.40 10.52 22.41
N MET A 357 11.81 11.58 22.95
CA MET A 357 12.12 12.96 22.52
C MET A 357 13.30 13.59 23.27
N TYR A 358 13.46 13.31 24.57
CA TYR A 358 14.29 14.13 25.47
C TYR A 358 15.28 13.35 26.33
N ALA A 359 15.15 12.02 26.45
CA ALA A 359 16.07 11.22 27.26
C ALA A 359 17.19 10.58 26.41
N ASN A 360 18.36 10.41 27.03
CA ASN A 360 19.37 9.50 26.49
C ASN A 360 18.96 8.07 26.88
N LEU A 361 18.71 7.22 25.88
CA LEU A 361 18.25 5.83 26.02
C LEU A 361 19.27 4.88 25.41
N ASP A 362 19.46 3.70 26.00
CA ASP A 362 20.12 2.60 25.30
C ASP A 362 19.20 1.94 24.25
N GLU A 363 19.76 1.13 23.35
CA GLU A 363 19.01 0.49 22.27
C GLU A 363 17.94 -0.51 22.77
N SER A 364 18.04 -1.04 23.99
CA SER A 364 16.98 -1.86 24.61
C SER A 364 15.84 -0.99 25.14
N GLU A 365 16.16 0.09 25.83
CA GLU A 365 15.19 1.05 26.38
C GLU A 365 14.40 1.74 25.26
N LYS A 366 15.11 2.20 24.23
CA LYS A 366 14.55 2.72 22.97
C LYS A 366 13.61 1.70 22.32
N ARG A 367 14.02 0.43 22.19
CA ARG A 367 13.17 -0.65 21.66
C ARG A 367 11.90 -0.87 22.50
N TYR A 368 11.98 -0.79 23.84
CA TYR A 368 10.79 -0.89 24.70
C TYR A 368 9.85 0.31 24.53
N CYS A 369 10.38 1.54 24.46
CA CYS A 369 9.57 2.73 24.21
C CYS A 369 8.86 2.69 22.85
N ILE A 370 9.57 2.28 21.79
CA ILE A 370 9.00 2.09 20.44
C ILE A 370 7.91 1.02 20.47
N ASN A 371 8.15 -0.12 21.12
CA ASN A 371 7.17 -1.21 21.21
C ASN A 371 5.89 -0.78 21.94
N MET A 372 6.01 -0.07 23.08
CA MET A 372 4.87 0.50 23.79
C MET A 372 4.10 1.51 22.94
N MET A 373 4.80 2.45 22.28
CA MET A 373 4.14 3.40 21.38
C MET A 373 3.41 2.68 20.24
N CYS A 374 4.02 1.67 19.61
CA CYS A 374 3.44 0.95 18.48
C CYS A 374 2.19 0.16 18.86
N LEU A 375 2.26 -0.66 19.92
CA LEU A 375 1.17 -1.55 20.33
C LEU A 375 -0.06 -0.75 20.79
N LEU A 376 0.16 0.30 21.58
CA LEU A 376 -0.92 1.13 22.14
C LEU A 376 -1.60 2.02 21.08
N THR A 377 -1.05 2.17 19.86
CA THR A 377 -1.71 2.91 18.76
C THR A 377 -3.03 2.30 18.27
N LYS A 378 -3.38 1.07 18.68
CA LYS A 378 -4.69 0.47 18.39
C LYS A 378 -5.84 1.40 18.80
N GLU A 379 -5.69 2.10 19.92
CA GLU A 379 -6.73 2.97 20.46
C GLU A 379 -6.64 4.42 20.01
N ALA A 380 -7.82 5.01 19.72
CA ALA A 380 -7.94 6.38 19.22
C ALA A 380 -7.40 7.42 20.23
N CYS A 381 -7.65 7.21 21.52
CA CYS A 381 -7.14 8.07 22.59
C CYS A 381 -5.60 8.11 22.59
N ASN A 382 -4.94 6.95 22.43
CA ASN A 382 -3.49 6.84 22.40
C ASN A 382 -2.87 7.46 21.15
N ARG A 383 -3.47 7.28 19.96
CA ARG A 383 -3.08 8.03 18.74
C ARG A 383 -3.17 9.55 18.97
N GLY A 384 -4.25 10.00 19.60
CA GLY A 384 -4.44 11.39 20.00
C GLY A 384 -3.37 11.89 20.99
N HIS A 385 -2.94 11.08 21.96
CA HIS A 385 -1.88 11.43 22.91
C HIS A 385 -0.49 11.48 22.26
N ILE A 386 -0.14 10.54 21.36
CA ILE A 386 1.12 10.56 20.58
C ILE A 386 1.18 11.79 19.67
N ARG A 387 0.04 12.21 19.09
CA ARG A 387 -0.05 13.45 18.32
C ARG A 387 0.14 14.69 19.23
N ARG A 388 -0.58 14.78 20.35
CA ARG A 388 -0.53 15.95 21.25
C ARG A 388 0.80 16.11 22.00
N SER A 389 1.62 15.07 22.15
CA SER A 389 2.97 15.19 22.71
C SER A 389 4.03 15.67 21.70
N GLY A 390 3.71 15.71 20.40
CA GLY A 390 4.67 16.02 19.33
C GLY A 390 5.59 14.84 18.93
N ALA A 391 5.58 13.74 19.70
CA ALA A 391 6.48 12.59 19.48
C ALA A 391 6.29 11.88 18.14
N LEU A 392 5.17 12.11 17.43
CA LEU A 392 4.91 11.62 16.08
C LEU A 392 6.02 12.01 15.07
N GLN A 393 6.67 13.17 15.27
CA GLN A 393 7.81 13.61 14.47
C GLN A 393 9.06 12.77 14.74
N SER A 394 9.41 12.58 16.02
CA SER A 394 10.52 11.74 16.47
C SER A 394 10.32 10.27 16.14
N PHE A 395 9.08 9.79 16.15
CA PHE A 395 8.70 8.46 15.70
C PHE A 395 8.99 8.25 14.20
N MET A 396 8.70 9.24 13.34
CA MET A 396 9.09 9.19 11.93
C MET A 396 10.60 9.31 11.70
N LYS A 397 11.33 10.03 12.55
CA LYS A 397 12.81 10.05 12.55
C LYS A 397 13.37 8.66 12.87
N ILE A 398 12.84 7.99 13.89
CA ILE A 398 13.16 6.59 14.23
C ILE A 398 12.82 5.65 13.06
N ALA A 399 11.62 5.76 12.47
CA ALA A 399 11.21 4.94 11.32
C ALA A 399 12.22 5.04 10.16
N LYS A 400 12.67 6.25 9.81
CA LYS A 400 13.70 6.47 8.79
C LYS A 400 15.06 5.88 9.18
N GLN A 401 15.42 5.85 10.46
CA GLN A 401 16.67 5.25 10.96
C GLN A 401 16.59 3.72 11.18
N SER A 402 15.39 3.15 11.23
CA SER A 402 15.18 1.71 11.41
C SER A 402 15.61 0.90 10.19
N HIS A 403 16.43 -0.14 10.41
CA HIS A 403 16.87 -1.12 9.42
C HIS A 403 16.52 -2.58 9.81
N GLU A 404 16.11 -2.84 11.05
CA GLU A 404 15.68 -4.17 11.49
C GLU A 404 14.28 -4.48 10.93
N LYS A 405 14.10 -5.52 10.11
CA LYS A 405 12.81 -5.86 9.48
C LYS A 405 11.65 -5.92 10.48
N ARG A 406 11.91 -6.46 11.67
CA ARG A 406 10.93 -6.59 12.75
C ARG A 406 10.55 -5.25 13.38
N GLU A 407 11.50 -4.34 13.57
CA GLU A 407 11.23 -2.98 14.03
C GLU A 407 10.41 -2.21 12.98
N GLN A 408 10.76 -2.35 11.70
CA GLN A 408 9.98 -1.79 10.59
C GLN A 408 8.55 -2.35 10.54
N ALA A 409 8.35 -3.64 10.82
CA ALA A 409 7.02 -4.26 10.91
C ALA A 409 6.19 -3.73 12.10
N MET A 410 6.80 -3.54 13.27
CA MET A 410 6.17 -2.89 14.43
C MET A 410 5.73 -1.45 14.13
N ILE A 411 6.59 -0.69 13.44
CA ILE A 411 6.32 0.69 13.03
C ILE A 411 5.22 0.73 11.95
N LEU A 412 5.24 -0.20 10.98
CA LEU A 412 4.20 -0.31 9.95
C LEU A 412 2.83 -0.69 10.56
N TYR A 413 2.80 -1.58 11.57
CA TYR A 413 1.60 -1.88 12.34
C TYR A 413 1.01 -0.61 12.99
N ALA A 414 1.86 0.24 13.57
CA ALA A 414 1.42 1.49 14.17
C ALA A 414 0.89 2.49 13.14
N LEU A 415 1.62 2.70 12.04
CA LEU A 415 1.23 3.58 10.94
C LEU A 415 -0.10 3.15 10.29
N TYR A 416 -0.37 1.84 10.23
CA TYR A 416 -1.65 1.31 9.76
C TYR A 416 -2.85 1.73 10.62
N GLN A 417 -2.67 1.99 11.92
CA GLN A 417 -3.77 2.48 12.78
C GLN A 417 -4.08 3.97 12.55
N TYR A 418 -3.14 4.74 12.00
CA TYR A 418 -3.36 6.15 11.63
C TYR A 418 -4.08 6.33 10.28
N ARG A 419 -4.39 5.26 9.53
CA ARG A 419 -4.94 5.32 8.15
C ARG A 419 -6.24 6.13 7.95
N PHE A 420 -6.94 6.48 9.03
CA PHE A 420 -8.15 7.32 9.07
C PHE A 420 -8.04 8.55 10.00
N ASP A 421 -6.87 8.79 10.61
CA ASP A 421 -6.63 9.89 11.56
C ASP A 421 -5.96 11.09 10.85
N ASN A 422 -6.79 11.89 10.16
CA ASN A 422 -6.31 12.95 9.26
C ASN A 422 -5.28 13.91 9.88
N PRO A 423 -5.47 14.48 11.10
CA PRO A 423 -4.47 15.36 11.70
C PRO A 423 -3.14 14.68 12.04
N SER A 424 -3.12 13.35 12.23
CA SER A 424 -1.86 12.60 12.34
C SER A 424 -1.21 12.37 10.98
N ASN A 425 -2.00 12.06 9.95
CA ASN A 425 -1.48 11.81 8.60
C ASN A 425 -0.78 13.04 8.01
N GLU A 426 -1.28 14.25 8.27
CA GLU A 426 -0.64 15.50 7.85
C GLU A 426 0.75 15.70 8.49
N ILE A 427 0.90 15.38 9.78
CA ILE A 427 2.17 15.40 10.50
C ILE A 427 3.10 14.27 10.00
N LEU A 428 2.58 13.06 9.79
CA LEU A 428 3.34 11.93 9.25
C LEU A 428 3.88 12.23 7.83
N LEU A 429 3.06 12.82 6.97
CA LEU A 429 3.43 13.22 5.61
C LEU A 429 4.53 14.28 5.59
N SER A 430 4.37 15.37 6.36
CA SER A 430 5.41 16.40 6.49
C SER A 430 6.73 15.88 7.07
N HIS A 431 6.73 14.70 7.69
CA HIS A 431 7.92 14.03 8.24
C HIS A 431 8.38 12.81 7.42
N GLY A 432 7.80 12.58 6.24
CA GLY A 432 8.28 11.63 5.24
C GLY A 432 7.67 10.24 5.25
N LEU A 433 6.37 10.13 5.57
CA LEU A 433 5.63 8.88 5.52
C LEU A 433 5.77 8.14 4.19
N VAL A 434 5.64 8.84 3.05
CA VAL A 434 5.67 8.18 1.73
C VAL A 434 7.08 7.64 1.48
N SER A 435 8.13 8.41 1.76
CA SER A 435 9.52 7.96 1.61
C SER A 435 9.84 6.68 2.42
N PHE A 436 9.30 6.55 3.64
CA PHE A 436 9.48 5.34 4.47
C PHE A 436 8.73 4.13 3.90
N LEU A 437 7.47 4.30 3.52
CA LEU A 437 6.64 3.22 2.95
C LEU A 437 7.19 2.75 1.59
N VAL A 438 7.64 3.67 0.73
CA VAL A 438 8.29 3.37 -0.55
C VAL A 438 9.62 2.64 -0.36
N ARG A 439 10.38 2.93 0.71
CA ARG A 439 11.60 2.17 1.05
C ARG A 439 11.28 0.73 1.43
N ILE A 440 10.21 0.47 2.21
CA ILE A 440 9.74 -0.89 2.52
C ILE A 440 9.35 -1.63 1.23
N LEU A 441 8.58 -1.00 0.34
CA LEU A 441 8.20 -1.59 -0.93
C LEU A 441 9.41 -1.93 -1.81
N ASN A 442 10.40 -1.05 -1.92
CA ASN A 442 11.61 -1.33 -2.69
C ASN A 442 12.45 -2.48 -2.09
N GLY A 443 12.49 -2.63 -0.77
CA GLY A 443 13.08 -3.82 -0.14
C GLY A 443 12.41 -5.11 -0.59
N ILE A 444 11.07 -5.16 -0.55
CA ILE A 444 10.29 -6.35 -0.95
C ILE A 444 10.42 -6.64 -2.46
N VAL A 445 10.47 -5.59 -3.29
CA VAL A 445 10.67 -5.69 -4.75
C VAL A 445 12.11 -6.07 -5.13
N ALA A 446 13.08 -5.85 -4.25
CA ALA A 446 14.47 -6.31 -4.43
C ALA A 446 14.69 -7.74 -3.91
N GLU A 447 14.00 -8.15 -2.84
CA GLU A 447 14.08 -9.50 -2.28
C GLU A 447 13.31 -10.55 -3.09
N LYS A 448 12.26 -10.14 -3.80
CA LYS A 448 11.58 -10.99 -4.79
C LYS A 448 12.09 -10.67 -6.20
N GLU A 449 12.89 -11.57 -6.78
CA GLU A 449 13.19 -11.55 -8.23
C GLU A 449 11.94 -11.98 -9.03
N VAL A 450 10.93 -11.10 -9.10
CA VAL A 450 9.60 -11.46 -9.65
C VAL A 450 9.66 -11.72 -11.15
N ALA A 451 9.69 -12.99 -11.54
CA ALA A 451 9.25 -13.40 -12.86
C ALA A 451 7.74 -13.10 -13.00
N HIS A 452 7.37 -12.32 -14.03
CA HIS A 452 5.96 -12.07 -14.34
C HIS A 452 5.27 -13.40 -14.70
N ILE A 453 4.22 -13.79 -13.97
CA ILE A 453 3.54 -15.06 -14.26
C ILE A 453 2.78 -14.95 -15.57
N ARG A 454 3.14 -15.80 -16.53
CA ARG A 454 2.38 -16.01 -17.75
C ARG A 454 1.11 -16.80 -17.42
N HIS A 455 -0.02 -16.09 -17.41
CA HIS A 455 -1.33 -16.75 -17.44
C HIS A 455 -1.52 -17.36 -18.85
N ASP A 456 -1.16 -18.63 -19.00
CA ASP A 456 -1.62 -19.45 -20.13
C ASP A 456 -3.07 -19.86 -19.88
N GLU A 457 -3.95 -19.55 -20.83
CA GLU A 457 -5.27 -20.19 -20.95
C GLU A 457 -5.07 -21.61 -21.48
N GLU A 458 -5.83 -22.58 -20.96
CA GLU A 458 -5.64 -24.00 -21.26
C GLU A 458 -5.82 -24.33 -22.77
N GLU A 459 -5.05 -25.32 -23.24
CA GLU A 459 -4.78 -25.73 -24.62
C GLU A 459 -5.74 -25.27 -25.74
N SER A 460 -5.56 -24.04 -26.23
CA SER A 460 -6.02 -23.64 -27.56
C SER A 460 -5.10 -24.21 -28.65
N THR A 461 -5.35 -25.48 -28.99
CA THR A 461 -4.95 -26.29 -30.16
C THR A 461 -3.89 -25.77 -31.15
N ARG A 462 -2.95 -26.65 -31.52
CA ARG A 462 -1.91 -26.43 -32.54
C ARG A 462 -2.46 -26.25 -33.97
N ALA A 463 -2.99 -25.08 -34.30
CA ALA A 463 -3.11 -24.62 -35.68
C ALA A 463 -1.80 -23.94 -36.13
N ARG A 464 -1.30 -24.23 -37.34
CA ARG A 464 -0.27 -23.40 -37.98
C ARG A 464 -0.94 -22.10 -38.43
N PRO A 465 -0.52 -20.91 -37.97
CA PRO A 465 -1.15 -19.66 -38.37
C PRO A 465 -0.78 -19.32 -39.82
N SER A 466 -1.78 -19.09 -40.68
CA SER A 466 -1.56 -18.47 -41.99
C SER A 466 -1.04 -17.03 -41.83
N VAL A 467 -0.44 -16.48 -42.88
CA VAL A 467 0.14 -15.12 -42.88
C VAL A 467 -0.90 -14.05 -42.49
N PHE A 468 -2.16 -14.22 -42.91
CA PHE A 468 -3.27 -13.31 -42.60
C PHE A 468 -3.80 -13.48 -41.17
N SER A 469 -3.85 -14.70 -40.63
CA SER A 469 -4.34 -14.97 -39.27
C SER A 469 -3.56 -14.20 -38.19
N LYS A 470 -2.24 -14.02 -38.38
CA LYS A 470 -1.38 -13.20 -37.50
C LYS A 470 -1.78 -11.73 -37.50
N ARG A 471 -2.24 -11.17 -38.62
CA ARG A 471 -2.63 -9.75 -38.75
C ARG A 471 -4.04 -9.48 -38.20
N ARG A 472 -5.00 -10.39 -38.38
CA ARG A 472 -6.37 -10.21 -37.81
C ARG A 472 -6.44 -10.47 -36.29
N SER A 473 -5.59 -11.33 -35.73
CA SER A 473 -5.70 -11.74 -34.31
C SER A 473 -5.50 -10.61 -33.28
N THR A 474 -4.96 -9.46 -33.65
CA THR A 474 -4.75 -8.31 -32.74
C THR A 474 -5.92 -7.34 -32.66
N TYR A 475 -6.86 -7.35 -33.61
CA TYR A 475 -7.84 -6.25 -33.78
C TYR A 475 -9.28 -6.59 -33.38
N ALA A 476 -9.63 -7.87 -33.21
CA ALA A 476 -11.00 -8.35 -32.95
C ALA A 476 -11.65 -7.94 -31.59
N LYS A 477 -11.09 -6.96 -30.88
CA LYS A 477 -11.66 -6.35 -29.66
C LYS A 477 -12.06 -4.86 -29.82
N ALA A 478 -11.67 -4.18 -30.90
CA ALA A 478 -11.93 -2.73 -31.05
C ALA A 478 -13.43 -2.40 -31.26
N GLY A 479 -14.14 -3.23 -32.04
CA GLY A 479 -15.55 -3.01 -32.41
C GLY A 479 -16.61 -3.53 -31.43
N LYS A 480 -16.26 -3.94 -30.21
CA LYS A 480 -17.23 -4.38 -29.20
C LYS A 480 -17.36 -3.37 -28.06
N MET A 481 -18.59 -2.90 -27.85
CA MET A 481 -19.00 -1.96 -26.79
C MET A 481 -18.33 -2.32 -25.45
N ARG A 482 -17.73 -1.32 -24.78
CA ARG A 482 -16.80 -1.60 -23.70
C ARG A 482 -17.54 -2.06 -22.45
N ARG A 483 -17.01 -3.09 -21.79
CA ARG A 483 -17.55 -3.57 -20.49
C ARG A 483 -17.34 -2.57 -19.34
N SER A 484 -16.55 -1.50 -19.55
CA SER A 484 -16.46 -0.34 -18.65
C SER A 484 -17.76 0.45 -18.55
N ASP A 485 -18.56 0.45 -19.61
CA ASP A 485 -19.66 1.41 -19.78
C ASP A 485 -20.93 0.96 -19.02
N LEU A 486 -20.81 -0.12 -18.24
CA LEU A 486 -21.82 -0.69 -17.34
C LEU A 486 -21.55 -0.40 -15.84
N LEU A 487 -20.56 0.44 -15.51
CA LEU A 487 -20.17 0.73 -14.12
C LEU A 487 -20.65 2.09 -13.57
N PHE A 488 -21.44 2.87 -14.35
CA PHE A 488 -21.96 4.18 -13.95
C PHE A 488 -23.49 4.35 -14.10
N HIS A 489 -24.27 3.30 -13.85
CA HIS A 489 -25.68 3.45 -13.48
C HIS A 489 -26.03 2.51 -12.32
N TYR A 490 -26.65 3.04 -11.26
CA TYR A 490 -27.02 2.29 -10.06
C TYR A 490 -28.50 2.50 -9.72
N LYS A 491 -29.22 1.39 -9.48
CA LYS A 491 -30.71 1.28 -9.41
C LYS A 491 -31.35 1.50 -10.80
N THR A 492 -32.29 0.66 -11.24
CA THR A 492 -33.43 0.08 -10.49
C THR A 492 -33.71 -1.39 -10.82
N GLY A 493 -34.25 -2.13 -9.83
CA GLY A 493 -35.29 -3.17 -10.08
C GLY A 493 -34.85 -4.58 -10.50
N ASN A 494 -35.07 -5.55 -9.60
CA ASN A 494 -35.02 -7.00 -9.90
C ASN A 494 -36.04 -7.43 -10.97
N GLY A 495 -35.78 -8.57 -11.62
CA GLY A 495 -36.86 -9.45 -12.11
C GLY A 495 -36.61 -10.15 -13.43
N CYS A 496 -35.98 -11.32 -13.41
CA CYS A 496 -35.96 -12.24 -14.57
C CYS A 496 -36.52 -13.61 -14.15
N TYR A 497 -37.72 -13.95 -14.64
CA TYR A 497 -38.27 -15.29 -14.58
C TYR A 497 -38.98 -15.66 -15.88
N GLN A 498 -38.72 -16.89 -16.34
CA GLN A 498 -39.47 -17.72 -17.29
C GLN A 498 -40.20 -17.09 -18.49
N GLN A 499 -39.63 -17.38 -19.67
CA GLN A 499 -40.25 -18.19 -20.75
C GLN A 499 -41.66 -17.88 -21.30
N GLN A 500 -41.67 -17.89 -22.63
CA GLN A 500 -42.68 -18.48 -23.53
C GLN A 500 -43.89 -17.66 -24.05
N GLN A 501 -44.09 -17.86 -25.36
CA GLN A 501 -45.33 -17.85 -26.15
C GLN A 501 -46.04 -16.53 -26.55
N GLN A 502 -45.92 -16.27 -27.86
CA GLN A 502 -47.00 -15.97 -28.81
C GLN A 502 -47.78 -14.62 -28.75
N LYS A 503 -47.58 -13.89 -29.86
CA LYS A 503 -48.60 -13.27 -30.73
C LYS A 503 -49.22 -11.90 -30.38
N GLN A 504 -49.29 -11.13 -31.48
CA GLN A 504 -50.43 -10.33 -31.97
C GLN A 504 -50.53 -8.81 -31.69
N HIS A 505 -50.91 -8.13 -32.78
CA HIS A 505 -51.54 -6.81 -32.93
C HIS A 505 -50.82 -5.51 -32.52
N HIS A 506 -50.01 -5.00 -33.47
CA HIS A 506 -50.29 -3.80 -34.28
C HIS A 506 -50.93 -2.52 -33.67
N LYS A 507 -50.44 -1.38 -34.22
CA LYS A 507 -50.97 0.01 -34.26
C LYS A 507 -50.68 0.91 -33.03
N ALA A 508 -50.65 2.25 -33.14
CA ALA A 508 -50.14 3.16 -34.20
C ALA A 508 -50.34 4.65 -33.82
N ALA A 509 -49.25 5.42 -33.66
CA ALA A 509 -49.17 6.89 -33.89
C ALA A 509 -47.66 7.25 -33.98
N LYS A 510 -47.07 7.96 -34.96
CA LYS A 510 -47.37 9.11 -35.85
C LYS A 510 -47.06 10.52 -35.29
N LEU A 511 -45.93 11.05 -35.78
CA LEU A 511 -45.71 12.42 -36.31
C LEU A 511 -45.59 13.65 -35.36
N SER A 512 -44.34 14.11 -35.16
CA SER A 512 -43.83 15.49 -35.41
C SER A 512 -42.30 15.44 -35.26
N LYS A 513 -41.43 15.60 -36.27
CA LYS A 513 -41.07 16.80 -37.09
C LYS A 513 -40.66 18.05 -36.29
N LEU A 514 -39.35 18.40 -36.41
CA LEU A 514 -38.65 19.70 -36.64
C LEU A 514 -39.21 20.99 -35.97
N ASP A 515 -38.41 22.00 -35.57
CA ASP A 515 -37.03 22.37 -35.95
C ASP A 515 -36.26 23.13 -34.80
N PRO A 516 -35.16 23.92 -34.95
CA PRO A 516 -34.16 24.11 -33.89
C PRO A 516 -34.02 25.57 -33.37
N TYR A 517 -32.82 25.93 -32.87
CA TYR A 517 -32.38 27.21 -32.28
C TYR A 517 -32.98 27.63 -30.93
N CYS A 518 -32.20 27.42 -29.86
CA CYS A 518 -31.79 28.43 -28.86
C CYS A 518 -30.93 27.70 -27.79
N SER A 519 -29.61 27.91 -27.76
CA SER A 519 -28.92 28.98 -27.00
C SER A 519 -28.70 28.60 -25.52
N ALA A 520 -27.45 28.77 -25.05
CA ALA A 520 -27.03 28.31 -23.73
C ALA A 520 -27.47 29.25 -22.58
N PRO A 521 -27.65 28.72 -21.36
CA PRO A 521 -27.56 29.48 -20.11
C PRO A 521 -26.12 29.48 -19.57
N GLU A 522 -25.76 30.57 -18.89
CA GLU A 522 -24.46 30.76 -18.22
C GLU A 522 -24.46 30.15 -16.79
N SER A 523 -23.32 30.21 -16.11
CA SER A 523 -23.18 29.85 -14.69
C SER A 523 -24.04 30.73 -13.77
N PRO A 524 -24.38 30.24 -12.56
CA PRO A 524 -23.80 30.92 -11.40
C PRO A 524 -23.32 29.99 -10.27
N ASP A 525 -22.43 30.53 -9.43
CA ASP A 525 -22.11 29.99 -8.10
C ASP A 525 -23.21 30.34 -7.07
N SER A 526 -23.28 29.53 -6.00
CA SER A 526 -24.09 29.76 -4.79
C SER A 526 -25.62 29.73 -4.97
N GLY A 527 -26.43 29.36 -3.96
CA GLY A 527 -26.10 28.83 -2.63
C GLY A 527 -27.32 28.84 -1.70
N SER A 528 -27.19 28.23 -0.53
CA SER A 528 -28.17 28.18 0.59
C SER A 528 -29.44 27.34 0.41
N SER A 529 -29.70 26.54 1.45
CA SER A 529 -31.05 26.07 1.85
C SER A 529 -31.96 27.24 2.22
N GLY A 530 -33.29 27.04 2.13
CA GLY A 530 -34.28 28.02 2.56
C GLY A 530 -35.12 27.57 3.75
N TYR A 531 -35.33 28.48 4.70
CA TYR A 531 -36.53 28.59 5.53
C TYR A 531 -36.90 30.09 5.60
N ALA A 532 -38.20 30.41 5.54
CA ALA A 532 -38.73 31.79 5.56
C ALA A 532 -38.88 32.31 7.02
N SER A 533 -39.12 33.58 7.34
CA SER A 533 -39.83 34.69 6.64
C SER A 533 -39.28 36.08 7.11
N THR A 534 -39.73 37.29 6.70
CA THR A 534 -40.94 37.76 5.97
C THR A 534 -40.68 39.11 5.25
N SER A 535 -41.71 39.63 4.57
CA SER A 535 -41.91 41.01 4.03
C SER A 535 -41.49 42.18 4.93
N TYR A 536 -41.02 43.33 4.40
CA TYR A 536 -41.88 44.37 3.78
C TYR A 536 -41.12 45.43 2.93
N GLY A 537 -41.74 45.86 1.81
CA GLY A 537 -41.76 47.26 1.33
C GLY A 537 -40.58 47.89 0.53
N GLY A 538 -40.87 48.38 -0.70
CA GLY A 538 -40.40 49.72 -1.13
C GLY A 538 -39.43 49.88 -2.32
N THR A 539 -39.96 50.27 -3.50
CA THR A 539 -39.37 51.20 -4.52
C THR A 539 -37.83 51.18 -4.79
N VAL A 540 -37.31 50.57 -5.87
CA VAL A 540 -37.28 51.03 -7.29
C VAL A 540 -36.45 52.30 -7.57
N ARG A 541 -35.24 52.16 -8.17
CA ARG A 541 -34.76 52.82 -9.43
C ARG A 541 -33.25 52.56 -9.74
N SER A 542 -32.94 52.28 -11.00
CA SER A 542 -31.60 52.28 -11.65
C SER A 542 -31.48 53.50 -12.60
N PRO A 543 -30.40 53.73 -13.42
CA PRO A 543 -29.07 53.09 -13.58
C PRO A 543 -27.92 54.15 -13.33
N SER A 544 -26.71 54.27 -13.95
CA SER A 544 -26.07 53.65 -15.14
C SER A 544 -24.53 53.81 -15.20
N THR A 545 -23.84 52.74 -15.65
CA THR A 545 -22.64 52.65 -16.53
C THR A 545 -21.70 53.86 -16.83
N SER A 546 -20.40 53.70 -16.57
CA SER A 546 -19.23 53.91 -17.49
C SER A 546 -17.92 53.58 -16.72
N VAL A 547 -16.91 52.79 -17.15
CA VAL A 547 -16.18 52.56 -18.42
C VAL A 547 -15.10 53.62 -18.70
N GLY A 548 -13.80 53.25 -18.61
CA GLY A 548 -12.66 54.15 -18.94
C GLY A 548 -11.22 53.64 -18.70
N SER A 549 -10.64 52.97 -19.70
CA SER A 549 -9.23 53.05 -20.18
C SER A 549 -7.98 53.05 -19.24
N SER A 550 -7.32 51.89 -19.11
CA SER A 550 -5.95 51.50 -19.57
C SER A 550 -4.67 52.43 -19.36
N PRO A 551 -3.40 52.02 -19.62
CA PRO A 551 -2.28 52.18 -18.65
C PRO A 551 -0.99 52.78 -19.32
N PRO A 552 0.28 52.29 -19.14
CA PRO A 552 1.08 51.83 -17.98
C PRO A 552 2.42 52.60 -17.80
N ARG A 553 3.18 52.38 -16.70
CA ARG A 553 4.68 52.33 -16.70
C ARG A 553 5.28 51.73 -15.41
N VAL A 554 6.62 51.70 -15.31
CA VAL A 554 7.43 50.73 -14.51
C VAL A 554 8.50 51.48 -13.62
N PRO A 555 9.53 50.86 -13.00
CA PRO A 555 9.72 50.74 -11.53
C PRO A 555 10.85 51.66 -10.95
N GLU A 556 11.47 51.23 -9.82
CA GLU A 556 12.65 51.79 -9.11
C GLU A 556 12.35 53.09 -8.27
N ASP A 557 12.91 53.33 -7.07
CA ASP A 557 13.74 52.50 -6.17
C ASP A 557 13.69 52.97 -4.67
N GLU A 558 14.60 52.48 -3.81
CA GLU A 558 14.49 52.35 -2.35
C GLU A 558 14.74 53.58 -1.40
N ALA A 559 14.04 53.55 -0.25
CA ALA A 559 14.52 53.73 1.15
C ALA A 559 14.66 55.11 1.90
N PHE A 560 14.55 54.99 3.24
CA PHE A 560 14.77 55.95 4.36
C PHE A 560 13.85 57.20 4.42
N GLU A 561 13.49 57.81 5.57
CA GLU A 561 13.64 57.53 7.03
C GLU A 561 12.42 58.23 7.73
N ASP A 562 11.67 57.59 8.64
CA ASP A 562 11.77 57.65 10.12
C ASP A 562 10.66 58.55 10.77
N ASP A 563 10.63 58.52 12.10
CA ASP A 563 10.25 59.56 13.07
C ASP A 563 8.86 59.56 13.78
N THR A 564 8.97 59.76 15.09
CA THR A 564 7.98 60.15 16.12
C THR A 564 6.95 59.16 16.71
N GLU A 565 7.03 59.06 18.05
CA GLU A 565 6.14 58.33 18.97
C GLU A 565 4.97 59.21 19.50
N VAL A 566 4.50 58.91 20.72
CA VAL A 566 3.85 59.83 21.70
C VAL A 566 2.31 59.93 21.70
N TYR A 567 1.73 59.05 22.53
CA TYR A 567 0.68 59.36 23.54
C TYR A 567 -0.81 59.46 23.12
N SER A 568 -1.69 59.40 24.12
CA SER A 568 -3.16 59.22 23.99
C SER A 568 -3.94 60.14 24.94
N PRO A 569 -5.09 60.66 24.50
CA PRO A 569 -6.29 60.86 25.35
C PRO A 569 -7.51 60.08 24.79
N VAL A 570 -8.46 59.47 25.53
CA VAL A 570 -9.06 59.62 26.88
C VAL A 570 -10.47 60.26 26.87
N CYS A 571 -11.45 59.51 27.42
CA CYS A 571 -12.80 59.86 27.93
C CYS A 571 -13.89 60.49 27.03
N SER A 572 -14.96 59.72 26.79
CA SER A 572 -16.35 59.91 27.29
C SER A 572 -17.27 58.86 26.64
N ASP A 573 -17.96 57.90 27.27
CA ASP A 573 -18.42 57.69 28.65
C ASP A 573 -19.68 58.49 29.07
N HIS A 574 -20.56 57.85 29.86
CA HIS A 574 -21.88 58.31 30.40
C HIS A 574 -23.04 58.44 29.37
N GLU A 575 -24.32 58.24 29.68
CA GLU A 575 -25.10 57.79 30.88
C GLU A 575 -26.35 57.01 30.33
N GLN A 576 -26.87 55.91 30.91
CA GLN A 576 -27.51 55.65 32.22
C GLN A 576 -29.03 55.96 32.23
N GLU A 577 -29.77 55.23 33.08
CA GLU A 577 -31.18 55.45 33.53
C GLU A 577 -32.33 55.05 32.55
N ASP A 578 -33.44 54.40 32.99
CA ASP A 578 -33.63 53.55 34.18
C ASP A 578 -34.89 52.65 34.09
N GLU A 579 -35.24 52.01 35.23
CA GLU A 579 -36.53 51.45 35.71
C GLU A 579 -37.83 51.90 34.97
N THR A 580 -38.95 51.16 34.90
CA THR A 580 -39.61 50.22 35.84
C THR A 580 -40.22 49.00 35.09
N GLY A 581 -40.77 47.92 35.67
CA GLY A 581 -41.89 47.83 36.64
C GLY A 581 -43.22 48.28 36.01
N GLU A 582 -44.35 47.57 36.07
CA GLU A 582 -44.73 46.32 36.77
C GLU A 582 -45.80 45.56 35.92
N GLY A 583 -46.63 44.67 36.50
CA GLY A 583 -47.97 44.39 35.94
C GLY A 583 -48.28 42.99 35.38
N ASN A 584 -47.95 41.95 36.15
CA ASN A 584 -48.79 40.82 36.61
C ASN A 584 -50.21 40.54 35.97
N ILE A 585 -50.76 39.34 36.26
CA ILE A 585 -52.17 38.88 36.10
C ILE A 585 -52.47 38.00 34.84
N GLN A 586 -52.30 36.68 35.04
CA GLN A 586 -53.19 35.61 34.54
C GLN A 586 -54.60 35.73 35.17
N PRO A 587 -55.69 35.02 34.75
CA PRO A 587 -55.84 33.87 33.83
C PRO A 587 -57.01 34.15 32.81
N PRO A 588 -57.94 33.26 32.38
CA PRO A 588 -58.01 31.78 32.35
C PRO A 588 -58.47 31.15 31.00
N SER A 589 -58.55 29.80 30.97
CA SER A 589 -59.55 28.86 30.38
C SER A 589 -60.25 29.15 29.00
N GLU A 590 -60.89 28.20 28.31
CA GLU A 590 -61.37 26.85 28.66
C GLU A 590 -61.51 25.88 27.45
N THR A 591 -61.95 24.67 27.74
CA THR A 591 -62.13 23.44 26.94
C THR A 591 -62.86 23.51 25.58
N ARG A 592 -62.61 22.50 24.73
CA ARG A 592 -63.55 21.37 24.40
C ARG A 592 -62.83 20.26 23.59
N GLU A 593 -62.89 18.98 24.00
CA GLU A 593 -63.92 17.94 23.70
C GLU A 593 -63.98 17.57 22.20
N GLN A 594 -64.03 16.33 21.72
CA GLN A 594 -64.17 14.95 22.28
C GLN A 594 -63.74 13.94 21.16
N ASP A 595 -63.36 12.66 21.35
CA ASP A 595 -63.03 11.82 22.51
C ASP A 595 -61.96 10.75 22.05
N GLU A 596 -61.83 9.44 22.38
CA GLU A 596 -62.61 8.44 23.15
C GLU A 596 -61.71 7.33 23.82
N GLN A 597 -61.96 6.03 23.58
CA GLN A 597 -61.58 4.85 24.42
C GLN A 597 -61.07 3.64 23.57
N GLN A 598 -60.71 2.45 24.08
CA GLN A 598 -59.83 1.96 25.18
C GLN A 598 -59.78 0.38 25.09
N GLN A 599 -59.18 -0.32 26.08
CA GLN A 599 -59.07 -1.81 26.26
C GLN A 599 -57.94 -2.53 25.46
N VAL A 600 -57.10 -3.46 25.97
CA VAL A 600 -57.14 -4.51 27.05
C VAL A 600 -57.88 -5.78 26.55
N GLU A 601 -57.38 -7.02 26.64
CA GLU A 601 -56.81 -7.76 27.81
C GLU A 601 -55.82 -8.92 27.43
N ALA A 602 -55.48 -9.78 28.41
CA ALA A 602 -54.57 -10.96 28.36
C ALA A 602 -55.32 -12.28 27.95
N ASP A 603 -54.88 -13.55 28.11
CA ASP A 603 -53.76 -14.19 28.86
C ASP A 603 -53.51 -15.66 28.39
N ALA A 604 -52.39 -16.29 28.82
CA ALA A 604 -52.14 -17.76 28.98
C ALA A 604 -52.25 -18.76 27.77
N LEU A 605 -51.70 -20.00 27.73
CA LEU A 605 -50.59 -20.74 28.40
C LEU A 605 -50.28 -22.09 27.66
N ALA A 606 -49.05 -22.65 27.85
CA ALA A 606 -48.65 -24.08 27.66
C ALA A 606 -48.66 -24.72 26.23
N ASP A 607 -47.89 -25.75 25.83
CA ASP A 607 -46.79 -26.55 26.43
C ASP A 607 -45.96 -27.29 25.30
N GLY A 608 -44.74 -27.75 25.59
CA GLY A 608 -44.15 -28.98 25.00
C GLY A 608 -43.01 -28.91 23.95
N GLY A 609 -41.80 -29.34 24.33
CA GLY A 609 -40.89 -30.13 23.45
C GLY A 609 -39.62 -29.47 22.87
N GLU A 610 -38.49 -29.73 23.55
CA GLU A 610 -37.14 -30.18 23.09
C GLU A 610 -36.81 -30.17 21.57
N ASP A 611 -35.58 -29.86 21.10
CA ASP A 611 -34.26 -30.26 21.61
C ASP A 611 -33.20 -29.12 21.63
N ALA A 612 -32.10 -29.32 22.37
CA ALA A 612 -31.01 -28.33 22.53
C ALA A 612 -29.70 -28.72 21.81
N ASN A 613 -28.89 -27.72 21.46
CA ASN A 613 -27.45 -27.85 21.19
C ASN A 613 -26.75 -26.51 21.48
N ASP A 614 -26.20 -26.36 22.68
CA ASP A 614 -25.39 -25.19 23.03
C ASP A 614 -24.08 -25.18 22.23
N PHE A 615 -23.78 -24.06 21.58
CA PHE A 615 -22.52 -23.85 20.87
C PHE A 615 -21.56 -23.06 21.78
N ASP A 616 -20.72 -23.77 22.52
CA ASP A 616 -19.83 -23.18 23.54
C ASP A 616 -18.79 -22.23 22.92
N MET A 617 -19.06 -20.93 23.08
CA MET A 617 -18.21 -19.82 22.64
C MET A 617 -16.93 -19.66 23.47
N VAL A 618 -16.79 -20.32 24.62
CA VAL A 618 -15.60 -20.27 25.49
C VAL A 618 -14.52 -21.26 25.03
N ALA A 619 -14.92 -22.41 24.46
CA ALA A 619 -14.00 -23.44 24.01
C ALA A 619 -13.06 -22.97 22.87
N TYR A 620 -13.52 -22.09 21.98
CA TYR A 620 -12.78 -21.69 20.77
C TYR A 620 -11.70 -20.61 20.99
N LEU A 621 -11.53 -20.11 22.22
CA LEU A 621 -10.60 -19.00 22.55
C LEU A 621 -9.26 -19.44 23.17
N ILE A 622 -9.01 -20.75 23.32
CA ILE A 622 -7.90 -21.26 24.16
C ILE A 622 -6.68 -21.76 23.36
N GLU A 623 -6.84 -22.19 22.12
CA GLU A 623 -5.77 -22.94 21.41
C GLU A 623 -4.64 -22.08 20.80
N ASP A 624 -4.85 -20.80 20.47
CA ASP A 624 -3.85 -19.96 19.77
C ASP A 624 -2.86 -19.20 20.70
N SER A 625 -2.89 -19.47 22.01
CA SER A 625 -2.17 -18.70 23.04
C SER A 625 -0.69 -19.08 23.25
N SER A 626 0.10 -19.18 22.17
CA SER A 626 1.53 -19.58 22.23
C SER A 626 2.57 -18.51 21.83
N ASN A 627 2.17 -17.24 21.74
CA ASN A 627 3.02 -16.12 21.29
C ASN A 627 4.03 -15.59 22.34
N ALA A 628 4.80 -16.48 22.99
CA ALA A 628 5.76 -16.11 24.06
C ALA A 628 7.12 -16.84 23.97
N LYS A 629 7.77 -16.87 22.79
CA LYS A 629 9.19 -17.22 22.64
C LYS A 629 9.93 -16.16 21.82
N TRP A 630 10.84 -15.45 22.47
CA TRP A 630 11.88 -14.59 21.86
C TRP A 630 13.09 -14.54 22.81
N LEU A 631 14.07 -15.43 22.59
CA LEU A 631 15.48 -15.32 23.02
C LEU A 631 16.24 -16.59 22.57
N ASP A 632 17.32 -16.37 21.82
CA ASP A 632 18.36 -17.30 21.34
C ASP A 632 17.99 -18.55 20.50
N GLU A 633 18.99 -18.93 19.69
CA GLU A 633 19.03 -20.07 18.77
C GLU A 633 19.51 -21.35 19.48
N GLY A 634 19.18 -22.52 18.94
CA GLY A 634 19.63 -23.81 19.47
C GLY A 634 19.18 -24.96 18.56
N ASP A 635 20.15 -25.71 18.06
CA ASP A 635 19.98 -26.63 16.93
C ASP A 635 19.40 -28.01 17.30
N LEU A 636 18.84 -28.67 16.27
CA LEU A 636 18.65 -30.12 16.09
C LEU A 636 18.04 -30.99 17.23
N ALA A 637 16.86 -31.54 16.94
CA ALA A 637 16.49 -32.91 17.33
C ALA A 637 15.50 -33.51 16.30
N GLU A 638 15.81 -34.69 15.78
CA GLU A 638 14.89 -35.54 15.00
C GLU A 638 14.09 -36.45 15.94
N GLU A 639 12.85 -36.84 15.57
CA GLU A 639 12.43 -38.26 15.57
C GLU A 639 11.04 -38.46 14.91
N ASP A 640 10.78 -39.70 14.49
CA ASP A 640 9.67 -40.12 13.61
C ASP A 640 8.25 -40.02 14.18
N SER A 641 7.26 -39.93 13.29
CA SER A 641 6.12 -40.86 13.37
C SER A 641 5.33 -41.04 12.05
N VAL A 642 5.02 -42.30 11.78
CA VAL A 642 4.13 -42.84 10.73
C VAL A 642 2.71 -42.25 10.84
N GLY A 643 1.92 -41.98 9.79
CA GLY A 643 2.16 -42.15 8.34
C GLY A 643 0.97 -42.78 7.61
N LEU A 644 0.20 -42.02 6.83
CA LEU A 644 -0.85 -42.51 5.92
C LEU A 644 -0.69 -41.93 4.51
N LYS A 645 -1.00 -42.72 3.48
CA LYS A 645 -0.82 -42.34 2.06
C LYS A 645 -2.16 -41.93 1.42
N ALA A 646 -2.16 -40.80 0.72
CA ALA A 646 -3.11 -40.48 -0.34
C ALA A 646 -2.33 -40.10 -1.61
N ALA A 647 -2.81 -40.53 -2.78
CA ALA A 647 -2.04 -40.39 -4.02
C ALA A 647 -2.06 -38.95 -4.57
N LYS A 648 -0.90 -38.44 -4.99
CA LYS A 648 -0.79 -37.27 -5.88
C LYS A 648 -0.29 -37.70 -7.25
N VAL A 649 -0.88 -37.12 -8.29
CA VAL A 649 -0.37 -37.19 -9.66
C VAL A 649 0.88 -36.31 -9.77
N ASN A 650 1.92 -36.81 -10.45
CA ASN A 650 3.12 -36.01 -10.71
C ASN A 650 2.81 -34.92 -11.77
N GLN A 651 2.63 -33.69 -11.32
CA GLN A 651 2.94 -32.50 -12.10
C GLN A 651 4.34 -31.98 -11.69
N PRO A 652 5.13 -31.41 -12.61
CA PRO A 652 6.37 -30.72 -12.25
C PRO A 652 6.06 -29.48 -11.40
N PRO A 653 6.98 -29.04 -10.52
CA PRO A 653 6.76 -27.87 -9.68
C PRO A 653 6.69 -26.60 -10.53
N CYS A 654 5.49 -26.04 -10.67
CA CYS A 654 5.30 -24.69 -11.17
C CYS A 654 5.57 -23.70 -10.03
N HIS A 655 6.49 -22.76 -10.25
CA HIS A 655 6.83 -21.70 -9.29
C HIS A 655 5.67 -20.72 -9.11
N GLN A 656 4.83 -20.94 -8.10
CA GLN A 656 3.65 -20.09 -7.82
C GLN A 656 3.90 -18.96 -6.82
N GLU A 657 5.01 -18.99 -6.06
CA GLU A 657 5.30 -18.04 -4.97
C GLU A 657 6.04 -16.76 -5.43
N ASP A 658 6.65 -16.80 -6.61
CA ASP A 658 7.57 -15.77 -7.13
C ASP A 658 6.87 -14.45 -7.49
N CYS A 659 5.53 -14.41 -7.46
CA CYS A 659 4.73 -13.23 -7.82
C CYS A 659 4.38 -12.30 -6.64
N ILE A 660 3.93 -11.09 -6.99
CA ILE A 660 3.26 -10.18 -6.06
C ILE A 660 1.75 -10.48 -6.08
N ASP A 661 1.19 -10.78 -4.90
CA ASP A 661 -0.24 -11.03 -4.72
C ASP A 661 -0.87 -9.97 -3.79
N ASP A 662 -1.40 -8.91 -4.40
CA ASP A 662 -2.18 -7.85 -3.75
C ASP A 662 -3.51 -8.36 -3.11
N ASN A 663 -3.86 -9.64 -3.23
CA ASN A 663 -5.25 -10.11 -3.13
C ASN A 663 -5.60 -10.99 -1.90
N GLU A 664 -4.69 -11.22 -0.94
CA GLU A 664 -5.05 -11.80 0.38
C GLU A 664 -5.77 -10.79 1.32
N MET A 665 -6.41 -9.76 0.75
CA MET A 665 -7.12 -8.69 1.45
C MET A 665 -8.16 -9.21 2.43
N PHE A 666 -8.96 -10.20 2.04
CA PHE A 666 -10.02 -10.78 2.89
C PHE A 666 -9.52 -11.70 4.00
N LYS A 667 -8.29 -12.21 3.91
CA LYS A 667 -7.64 -12.86 5.06
C LYS A 667 -7.07 -11.80 5.98
N ILE A 668 -6.18 -10.94 5.47
CA ILE A 668 -5.49 -9.95 6.29
C ILE A 668 -6.49 -9.04 7.02
N GLU A 669 -7.53 -8.53 6.37
CA GLU A 669 -8.54 -7.66 7.02
C GLU A 669 -9.44 -8.40 8.04
N LEU A 670 -9.47 -9.74 8.04
CA LEU A 670 -10.16 -10.60 9.01
C LEU A 670 -9.22 -11.16 10.10
N GLU A 671 -7.92 -11.26 9.79
CA GLU A 671 -6.82 -11.80 10.62
C GLU A 671 -5.94 -10.69 11.27
N ILE A 672 -6.41 -9.43 11.36
CA ILE A 672 -5.64 -8.32 11.99
C ILE A 672 -5.57 -8.50 13.52
N ALA A 673 -4.67 -9.36 13.97
CA ALA A 673 -4.43 -9.61 15.41
C ALA A 673 -3.05 -9.14 15.91
N THR A 674 -1.97 -9.26 15.11
CA THR A 674 -0.59 -9.05 15.63
C THR A 674 0.37 -8.40 14.63
N ALA A 675 1.47 -7.84 15.14
CA ALA A 675 2.58 -7.33 14.34
C ALA A 675 3.35 -8.44 13.57
N LYS A 676 3.23 -9.73 13.95
CA LYS A 676 3.82 -10.84 13.17
C LYS A 676 3.22 -10.94 11.78
N THR A 677 1.93 -10.61 11.61
CA THR A 677 1.28 -10.55 10.29
C THR A 677 1.92 -9.49 9.39
N PHE A 678 2.38 -8.37 9.98
CA PHE A 678 3.07 -7.29 9.28
C PHE A 678 4.52 -7.66 8.94
N GLU A 679 5.18 -8.47 9.76
CA GLU A 679 6.52 -9.01 9.49
C GLU A 679 6.50 -10.05 8.34
N LYS A 680 5.45 -10.89 8.28
CA LYS A 680 5.27 -11.89 7.23
C LYS A 680 4.72 -11.34 5.90
N TYR A 681 3.83 -10.33 5.96
CA TYR A 681 3.15 -9.78 4.78
C TYR A 681 3.22 -8.24 4.68
N PRO A 682 4.41 -7.60 4.74
CA PRO A 682 4.55 -6.13 4.84
C PRO A 682 4.00 -5.35 3.63
N MET A 683 3.89 -5.97 2.45
CA MET A 683 3.48 -5.28 1.21
C MET A 683 2.03 -4.74 1.28
N GLN A 684 1.07 -5.56 1.71
CA GLN A 684 -0.35 -5.21 1.65
C GLN A 684 -0.74 -4.08 2.64
N PRO A 685 -0.27 -4.06 3.90
CA PRO A 685 -0.49 -2.92 4.78
C PRO A 685 0.20 -1.65 4.27
N THR A 686 1.42 -1.77 3.72
CA THR A 686 2.17 -0.62 3.14
C THR A 686 1.41 0.02 1.98
N LEU A 687 0.94 -0.79 1.02
CA LEU A 687 0.10 -0.32 -0.09
C LEU A 687 -1.26 0.22 0.39
N THR A 688 -1.83 -0.35 1.46
CA THR A 688 -3.10 0.11 2.03
C THR A 688 -2.98 1.49 2.70
N VAL A 689 -1.88 1.75 3.42
CA VAL A 689 -1.61 3.07 4.00
C VAL A 689 -1.35 4.11 2.90
N LEU A 690 -0.48 3.82 1.94
CA LEU A 690 -0.23 4.71 0.78
C LEU A 690 -1.52 5.06 0.04
N TRP A 691 -2.36 4.05 -0.24
CA TRP A 691 -3.67 4.23 -0.87
C TRP A 691 -4.60 5.10 -0.03
N SER A 692 -4.75 4.82 1.27
CA SER A 692 -5.67 5.56 2.15
C SER A 692 -5.28 7.04 2.23
N VAL A 693 -3.98 7.30 2.43
CA VAL A 693 -3.45 8.66 2.55
C VAL A 693 -3.52 9.41 1.22
N SER A 694 -3.26 8.75 0.07
CA SER A 694 -3.33 9.38 -1.26
C SER A 694 -4.72 9.86 -1.68
N LYS A 695 -5.80 9.37 -1.04
CA LYS A 695 -7.17 9.85 -1.29
C LYS A 695 -7.41 11.23 -0.70
N THR A 696 -6.95 11.44 0.53
CA THR A 696 -7.26 12.63 1.34
C THR A 696 -6.17 13.69 1.26
N PHE A 697 -4.93 13.29 0.97
CA PHE A 697 -3.76 14.16 1.01
C PHE A 697 -3.02 14.19 -0.32
N HIS A 698 -2.57 15.38 -0.70
CA HIS A 698 -1.95 15.65 -1.99
C HIS A 698 -0.51 16.16 -1.81
N ALA A 699 0.24 15.41 -1.01
CA ALA A 699 1.61 15.73 -0.61
C ALA A 699 2.61 15.46 -1.74
N MET A 700 3.59 16.36 -1.89
CA MET A 700 4.57 16.32 -2.99
C MET A 700 5.50 15.08 -2.98
N GLU A 701 5.53 14.31 -1.89
CA GLU A 701 6.26 13.04 -1.86
C GLU A 701 5.65 11.97 -2.79
N PHE A 702 4.36 12.06 -3.06
CA PHE A 702 3.68 11.13 -3.97
C PHE A 702 4.13 11.29 -5.44
N VAL A 703 4.62 12.46 -5.82
CA VAL A 703 5.12 12.75 -7.18
C VAL A 703 6.64 12.65 -7.31
N GLN A 704 7.34 12.11 -6.31
CA GLN A 704 8.75 11.77 -6.41
C GLN A 704 8.96 10.60 -7.40
N ALA A 705 10.02 10.67 -8.21
CA ALA A 705 10.31 9.70 -9.26
C ALA A 705 10.37 8.25 -8.72
N ASP A 706 11.02 8.06 -7.57
CA ASP A 706 11.15 6.76 -6.90
C ASP A 706 9.79 6.19 -6.47
N THR A 707 8.92 7.02 -5.86
CA THR A 707 7.55 6.64 -5.49
C THR A 707 6.77 6.14 -6.70
N LEU A 708 6.79 6.92 -7.78
CA LEU A 708 6.08 6.60 -9.03
C LEU A 708 6.65 5.35 -9.71
N GLU A 709 7.97 5.19 -9.73
CA GLU A 709 8.64 4.02 -10.31
C GLU A 709 8.35 2.73 -9.51
N THR A 710 8.34 2.83 -8.17
CA THR A 710 8.04 1.70 -7.28
C THR A 710 6.61 1.21 -7.48
N LEU A 711 5.63 2.12 -7.53
CA LEU A 711 4.23 1.79 -7.78
C LEU A 711 4.02 1.20 -9.19
N LEU A 712 4.67 1.78 -10.22
CA LEU A 712 4.64 1.25 -11.59
C LEU A 712 5.26 -0.15 -11.69
N LYS A 713 6.39 -0.40 -11.02
CA LYS A 713 7.01 -1.73 -10.91
C LYS A 713 6.04 -2.73 -10.29
N ILE A 714 5.40 -2.40 -9.17
CA ILE A 714 4.42 -3.29 -8.52
C ILE A 714 3.26 -3.61 -9.47
N CYS A 715 2.67 -2.62 -10.15
CA CYS A 715 1.60 -2.85 -11.14
C CYS A 715 1.99 -3.81 -12.28
N LYS A 716 3.28 -3.88 -12.66
CA LYS A 716 3.75 -4.77 -13.75
C LYS A 716 4.04 -6.21 -13.30
N HIS A 717 4.27 -6.42 -12.01
CA HIS A 717 4.70 -7.70 -11.43
C HIS A 717 3.60 -8.35 -10.58
N ALA A 718 2.57 -7.59 -10.19
CA ALA A 718 1.39 -8.10 -9.51
C ALA A 718 0.53 -9.02 -10.42
N LYS A 719 -0.10 -10.03 -9.82
CA LYS A 719 -1.13 -10.87 -10.47
C LYS A 719 -2.28 -10.06 -11.07
N LYS A 720 -2.60 -8.91 -10.48
CA LYS A 720 -3.69 -8.01 -10.90
C LYS A 720 -3.18 -6.57 -11.01
N PRO A 721 -2.89 -6.05 -12.22
CA PRO A 721 -2.33 -4.71 -12.41
C PRO A 721 -3.14 -3.58 -11.74
N ARG A 722 -4.48 -3.67 -11.72
CA ARG A 722 -5.39 -2.68 -11.10
C ARG A 722 -5.50 -2.76 -9.56
N GLY A 723 -4.47 -3.27 -8.89
CA GLY A 723 -4.34 -3.40 -7.42
C GLY A 723 -4.23 -2.06 -6.66
N ARG A 724 -3.83 -2.13 -5.37
CA ARG A 724 -3.76 -0.92 -4.50
C ARG A 724 -2.71 0.09 -5.00
N ALA A 725 -1.62 -0.40 -5.62
CA ALA A 725 -0.62 0.46 -6.26
C ALA A 725 -1.19 1.29 -7.42
N TYR A 726 -1.97 0.67 -8.30
CA TYR A 726 -2.65 1.34 -9.42
C TYR A 726 -3.66 2.38 -8.91
N GLN A 727 -4.43 2.04 -7.87
CA GLN A 727 -5.41 2.96 -7.30
C GLN A 727 -4.71 4.17 -6.63
N THR A 728 -3.53 3.97 -6.05
CA THR A 728 -2.67 5.06 -5.54
C THR A 728 -2.20 5.96 -6.69
N LEU A 729 -1.67 5.40 -7.79
CA LEU A 729 -1.31 6.17 -9.00
C LEU A 729 -2.51 6.93 -9.59
N ALA A 730 -3.70 6.31 -9.61
CA ALA A 730 -4.92 6.92 -10.10
C ALA A 730 -5.40 8.10 -9.23
N ASN A 731 -5.17 8.07 -7.92
CA ASN A 731 -5.43 9.22 -7.04
C ASN A 731 -4.41 10.35 -7.29
N ILE A 732 -3.13 10.00 -7.44
CA ILE A 732 -2.05 10.95 -7.72
C ILE A 732 -2.33 11.71 -9.03
N LEU A 733 -2.67 11.00 -10.11
CA LEU A 733 -2.88 11.58 -11.45
C LEU A 733 -4.15 12.42 -11.59
N LYS A 734 -5.13 12.29 -10.68
CA LYS A 734 -6.36 13.10 -10.68
C LYS A 734 -6.17 14.48 -10.06
N HIS A 735 -5.15 14.70 -9.24
CA HIS A 735 -5.04 15.92 -8.45
C HIS A 735 -4.21 17.02 -9.13
N VAL A 736 -4.76 18.24 -9.12
CA VAL A 736 -4.24 19.39 -9.88
C VAL A 736 -2.81 19.75 -9.48
N ASN A 737 -2.49 19.79 -8.17
CA ASN A 737 -1.14 20.16 -7.70
C ASN A 737 -0.04 19.17 -8.14
N HIS A 738 -0.42 17.94 -8.51
CA HIS A 738 0.53 16.93 -9.01
C HIS A 738 0.83 17.09 -10.51
N PHE A 739 -0.01 17.82 -11.25
CA PHE A 739 0.06 17.93 -12.71
C PHE A 739 1.38 18.52 -13.22
N LEU A 740 1.75 19.72 -12.72
CA LEU A 740 2.97 20.41 -13.12
C LEU A 740 4.27 19.64 -12.74
N PRO A 741 4.40 19.06 -11.53
CA PRO A 741 5.50 18.14 -11.20
C PRO A 741 5.62 16.93 -12.12
N LEU A 742 4.50 16.38 -12.59
CA LEU A 742 4.47 15.21 -13.47
C LEU A 742 4.78 15.56 -14.93
N LEU A 743 4.30 16.71 -15.44
CA LEU A 743 4.69 17.25 -16.75
C LEU A 743 6.21 17.47 -16.88
N LYS A 744 6.87 17.84 -15.78
CA LYS A 744 8.32 18.07 -15.73
C LYS A 744 9.13 16.77 -15.69
N GLN A 745 8.50 15.61 -15.52
CA GLN A 745 9.14 14.30 -15.37
C GLN A 745 8.88 13.34 -16.55
N ASP A 746 9.69 12.29 -16.65
CA ASP A 746 9.56 11.20 -17.62
C ASP A 746 8.41 10.21 -17.31
N PHE A 747 7.53 10.52 -16.34
CA PHE A 747 6.49 9.61 -15.85
C PHE A 747 5.53 9.16 -16.96
N VAL A 748 5.04 10.08 -17.79
CA VAL A 748 4.09 9.77 -18.87
C VAL A 748 4.74 8.84 -19.91
N PHE A 749 6.04 9.02 -20.18
CA PHE A 749 6.79 8.17 -21.09
C PHE A 749 6.97 6.76 -20.53
N ARG A 750 7.36 6.66 -19.26
CA ARG A 750 7.43 5.38 -18.52
C ARG A 750 6.08 4.66 -18.54
N LEU A 751 4.98 5.38 -18.27
CA LEU A 751 3.62 4.84 -18.31
C LEU A 751 3.23 4.30 -19.71
N HIS A 752 3.69 4.93 -20.79
CA HIS A 752 3.54 4.40 -22.14
C HIS A 752 4.41 3.15 -22.39
N GLU A 753 5.70 3.18 -22.02
CA GLU A 753 6.64 2.05 -22.18
C GLU A 753 6.12 0.77 -21.49
N MET A 754 5.40 0.92 -20.38
CA MET A 754 4.81 -0.19 -19.61
C MET A 754 3.63 -0.90 -20.31
N ARG A 755 3.12 -0.37 -21.43
CA ARG A 755 2.12 -1.03 -22.30
C ARG A 755 2.70 -2.14 -23.18
N THR A 756 4.03 -2.22 -23.29
CA THR A 756 4.70 -3.28 -24.04
C THR A 756 4.58 -4.61 -23.29
N PRO A 757 4.12 -5.70 -23.94
CA PRO A 757 4.08 -7.01 -23.30
C PRO A 757 5.50 -7.51 -23.00
N TYR A 758 5.65 -8.35 -21.98
CA TYR A 758 6.95 -8.97 -21.69
C TYR A 758 7.41 -9.82 -22.90
N PRO A 759 8.67 -9.69 -23.38
CA PRO A 759 9.13 -10.39 -24.59
C PRO A 759 8.95 -11.91 -24.55
N ALA A 760 9.09 -12.54 -23.38
CA ALA A 760 8.91 -13.98 -23.20
C ALA A 760 7.44 -14.46 -23.28
N HIS A 761 6.46 -13.55 -23.21
CA HIS A 761 5.03 -13.89 -23.09
C HIS A 761 4.28 -13.90 -24.42
N GLY A 762 4.90 -13.43 -25.50
CA GLY A 762 4.27 -13.36 -26.82
C GLY A 762 3.06 -12.40 -26.88
N ALA A 763 2.25 -12.55 -27.92
CA ALA A 763 1.18 -11.59 -28.24
C ALA A 763 -0.14 -11.81 -27.49
N ARG A 764 -0.29 -12.88 -26.70
CA ARG A 764 -1.56 -13.29 -26.05
C ARG A 764 -1.37 -13.60 -24.56
N CYS A 765 -0.93 -12.63 -23.77
CA CYS A 765 -0.87 -12.76 -22.31
C CYS A 765 -1.89 -11.84 -21.64
N TRP A 766 -2.82 -12.41 -20.86
CA TRP A 766 -3.90 -11.68 -20.20
C TRP A 766 -3.40 -10.52 -19.35
N SER A 767 -2.40 -10.76 -18.49
CA SER A 767 -1.90 -9.73 -17.56
C SER A 767 -1.16 -8.59 -18.30
N CYS A 768 -0.55 -8.86 -19.46
CA CYS A 768 0.02 -7.83 -20.33
C CYS A 768 -1.08 -6.98 -21.01
N ASP A 769 -2.20 -7.58 -21.45
CA ASP A 769 -3.34 -6.86 -22.05
C ASP A 769 -4.10 -6.03 -21.00
N GLU A 770 -4.24 -6.57 -19.78
CA GLU A 770 -4.78 -5.86 -18.62
C GLU A 770 -3.88 -4.70 -18.18
N MET A 771 -2.56 -4.89 -18.11
CA MET A 771 -1.61 -3.81 -17.79
C MET A 771 -1.59 -2.72 -18.87
N ARG A 772 -1.65 -3.09 -20.15
CA ARG A 772 -1.83 -2.15 -21.28
C ARG A 772 -3.10 -1.32 -21.11
N THR A 773 -4.21 -1.96 -20.74
CA THR A 773 -5.49 -1.27 -20.52
C THR A 773 -5.44 -0.35 -19.30
N ALA A 774 -4.86 -0.80 -18.19
CA ALA A 774 -4.63 0.01 -17.00
C ALA A 774 -3.74 1.24 -17.29
N CYS A 775 -2.69 1.11 -18.11
CA CYS A 775 -1.87 2.24 -18.52
C CYS A 775 -2.66 3.26 -19.36
N ASN A 776 -3.56 2.79 -20.24
CA ASN A 776 -4.45 3.66 -21.02
C ASN A 776 -5.46 4.41 -20.15
N ASP A 777 -5.96 3.79 -19.07
CA ASP A 777 -6.83 4.44 -18.08
C ASP A 777 -6.08 5.53 -17.30
N LEU A 778 -4.85 5.26 -16.86
CA LEU A 778 -4.01 6.25 -16.17
C LEU A 778 -3.64 7.43 -17.08
N LEU A 779 -3.34 7.18 -18.37
CA LEU A 779 -3.15 8.22 -19.38
C LEU A 779 -4.43 9.05 -19.60
N ALA A 780 -5.61 8.42 -19.55
CA ALA A 780 -6.90 9.13 -19.66
C ALA A 780 -7.17 10.03 -18.44
N LEU A 781 -6.84 9.58 -17.22
CA LEU A 781 -6.97 10.39 -16.01
C LEU A 781 -6.06 11.62 -16.06
N PHE A 782 -4.78 11.45 -16.43
CA PHE A 782 -3.87 12.58 -16.61
C PHE A 782 -4.33 13.53 -17.73
N GLY A 783 -4.89 12.96 -18.81
CA GLY A 783 -5.58 13.70 -19.89
C GLY A 783 -6.69 14.60 -19.36
N SER A 784 -7.59 14.09 -18.52
CA SER A 784 -8.68 14.90 -17.96
C SER A 784 -8.21 16.07 -17.09
N VAL A 785 -7.05 15.96 -16.43
CA VAL A 785 -6.44 17.10 -15.71
C VAL A 785 -5.80 18.09 -16.70
N SER A 786 -5.14 17.60 -17.76
CA SER A 786 -4.56 18.45 -18.81
C SER A 786 -5.58 19.28 -19.58
N GLU A 787 -6.83 18.81 -19.66
CA GLU A 787 -7.94 19.50 -20.34
C GLU A 787 -8.66 20.52 -19.45
N THR A 788 -8.36 20.60 -18.14
CA THR A 788 -8.86 21.67 -17.26
C THR A 788 -8.28 23.03 -17.64
N GLY A 789 -8.94 24.14 -17.28
CA GLY A 789 -8.41 25.48 -17.52
C GLY A 789 -7.00 25.71 -16.94
N TYR A 790 -6.71 25.13 -15.77
CA TYR A 790 -5.36 25.13 -15.19
C TYR A 790 -4.37 24.30 -16.02
N GLY A 791 -4.74 23.07 -16.39
CA GLY A 791 -3.88 22.18 -17.19
C GLY A 791 -3.54 22.77 -18.57
N GLN A 792 -4.52 23.37 -19.23
CA GLN A 792 -4.34 24.13 -20.47
C GLN A 792 -3.41 25.33 -20.27
N GLY A 793 -3.58 26.06 -19.16
CA GLY A 793 -2.74 27.21 -18.79
C GLY A 793 -1.27 26.84 -18.60
N GLU A 794 -0.98 25.80 -17.82
CA GLU A 794 0.38 25.31 -17.58
C GLU A 794 1.05 24.78 -18.86
N ILE A 795 0.32 23.98 -19.66
CA ILE A 795 0.81 23.50 -20.96
C ILE A 795 1.14 24.69 -21.88
N ALA A 796 0.22 25.64 -22.04
CA ALA A 796 0.41 26.80 -22.90
C ALA A 796 1.49 27.76 -22.37
N HIS A 797 1.67 27.85 -21.06
CA HIS A 797 2.79 28.59 -20.46
C HIS A 797 4.12 27.94 -20.81
N ILE A 798 4.31 26.65 -20.51
CA ILE A 798 5.55 25.90 -20.79
C ILE A 798 5.90 25.93 -22.29
N LEU A 799 4.91 25.72 -23.17
CA LEU A 799 5.11 25.74 -24.61
C LEU A 799 5.52 27.12 -25.16
N ARG A 800 5.31 28.21 -24.41
CA ARG A 800 5.79 29.57 -24.75
C ARG A 800 7.12 29.89 -24.07
N THR A 801 7.21 29.76 -22.75
CA THR A 801 8.31 30.29 -21.92
C THR A 801 9.41 29.27 -21.60
N GLY A 802 9.11 27.97 -21.65
CA GLY A 802 10.02 26.92 -21.20
C GLY A 802 11.29 26.72 -22.06
N GLU A 803 12.22 25.95 -21.53
CA GLU A 803 13.43 25.50 -22.24
C GLU A 803 13.10 24.50 -23.36
N ARG A 804 14.01 24.32 -24.33
CA ARG A 804 13.81 23.46 -25.51
C ARG A 804 13.40 22.03 -25.14
N ASP A 805 14.08 21.43 -24.17
CA ASP A 805 13.86 20.03 -23.78
C ASP A 805 12.54 19.85 -23.02
N LEU A 806 12.17 20.82 -22.17
CA LEU A 806 10.88 20.81 -21.47
C LEU A 806 9.71 21.07 -22.43
N LYS A 807 9.88 21.99 -23.40
CA LYS A 807 8.94 22.19 -24.51
C LYS A 807 8.74 20.91 -25.31
N LEU A 808 9.82 20.24 -25.71
CA LEU A 808 9.76 18.97 -26.43
C LEU A 808 9.07 17.87 -25.59
N ARG A 809 9.40 17.76 -24.28
CA ARG A 809 8.73 16.82 -23.36
C ARG A 809 7.22 17.06 -23.32
N VAL A 810 6.78 18.30 -23.09
CA VAL A 810 5.34 18.62 -23.02
C VAL A 810 4.65 18.44 -24.37
N SER A 811 5.29 18.82 -25.49
CA SER A 811 4.79 18.55 -26.84
C SER A 811 4.53 17.06 -27.10
N ILE A 812 5.43 16.18 -26.68
CA ILE A 812 5.24 14.71 -26.80
C ILE A 812 4.15 14.22 -25.84
N ILE A 813 4.05 14.77 -24.62
CA ILE A 813 2.98 14.42 -23.66
C ILE A 813 1.59 14.79 -24.21
N VAL A 814 1.42 15.97 -24.82
CA VAL A 814 0.15 16.44 -25.40
C VAL A 814 -0.41 15.41 -26.39
N LEU A 815 0.44 14.86 -27.26
CA LEU A 815 0.07 13.84 -28.25
C LEU A 815 -0.44 12.54 -27.63
N PHE A 816 0.02 12.17 -26.43
CA PHE A 816 -0.47 10.97 -25.72
C PHE A 816 -1.82 11.19 -25.02
N VAL A 817 -2.00 12.35 -24.36
CA VAL A 817 -3.02 12.49 -23.29
C VAL A 817 -4.20 13.38 -23.63
N VAL A 818 -4.03 14.38 -24.52
CA VAL A 818 -5.12 15.30 -24.88
C VAL A 818 -6.00 14.65 -25.96
N ARG A 819 -7.31 14.83 -25.83
CA ARG A 819 -8.36 14.25 -26.68
C ARG A 819 -9.36 15.30 -27.18
N ASN A 820 -9.57 16.39 -26.45
CA ASN A 820 -10.41 17.51 -26.86
C ASN A 820 -9.88 18.12 -28.17
N THR A 821 -10.65 18.01 -29.25
CA THR A 821 -10.24 18.43 -30.61
C THR A 821 -9.98 19.94 -30.71
N GLY A 822 -10.83 20.78 -30.11
CA GLY A 822 -10.67 22.23 -30.12
C GLY A 822 -9.44 22.72 -29.33
N LEU A 823 -9.01 21.97 -28.30
CA LEU A 823 -7.74 22.20 -27.62
C LEU A 823 -6.55 21.66 -28.44
N LEU A 824 -6.68 20.45 -29.01
CA LEU A 824 -5.65 19.87 -29.89
C LEU A 824 -5.37 20.76 -31.10
N HIS A 825 -6.36 21.39 -31.73
CA HIS A 825 -6.13 22.36 -32.81
C HIS A 825 -5.17 23.47 -32.36
N LYS A 826 -5.47 24.11 -31.22
CA LYS A 826 -4.67 25.21 -30.67
C LYS A 826 -3.25 24.77 -30.32
N LEU A 827 -3.10 23.60 -29.69
CA LEU A 827 -1.78 23.10 -29.28
C LEU A 827 -0.95 22.63 -30.50
N LEU A 828 -1.53 21.84 -31.40
CA LEU A 828 -0.82 21.25 -32.53
C LEU A 828 -0.42 22.28 -33.59
N PHE A 829 -1.29 23.24 -33.88
CA PHE A 829 -1.12 24.21 -34.97
C PHE A 829 -0.74 25.60 -34.46
N ASP A 830 -1.61 26.28 -33.70
CA ASP A 830 -1.33 27.65 -33.23
C ASP A 830 -0.07 27.71 -32.34
N MET A 831 0.19 26.65 -31.57
CA MET A 831 1.37 26.49 -30.71
C MET A 831 2.43 25.53 -31.28
N LYS A 832 2.31 25.12 -32.55
CA LYS A 832 3.31 24.35 -33.31
C LYS A 832 3.79 23.03 -32.67
N VAL A 833 3.02 22.40 -31.78
CA VAL A 833 3.40 21.13 -31.14
C VAL A 833 3.67 20.02 -32.17
N LEU A 834 2.87 19.93 -33.23
CA LEU A 834 3.04 18.90 -34.27
C LEU A 834 4.32 19.12 -35.09
N GLU A 835 4.61 20.37 -35.44
CA GLU A 835 5.83 20.79 -36.15
C GLU A 835 7.08 20.46 -35.32
N MET A 836 7.08 20.85 -34.04
CA MET A 836 8.19 20.59 -33.10
C MET A 836 8.51 19.10 -32.94
N VAL A 837 7.48 18.24 -32.84
CA VAL A 837 7.69 16.79 -32.68
C VAL A 837 8.11 16.13 -33.99
N MET A 838 7.56 16.56 -35.14
CA MET A 838 7.98 16.05 -36.46
C MET A 838 9.43 16.44 -36.77
N ASP A 839 9.82 17.69 -36.55
CA ASP A 839 11.20 18.14 -36.78
C ASP A 839 12.20 17.44 -35.85
N PHE A 840 11.80 17.15 -34.60
CA PHE A 840 12.61 16.33 -33.69
C PHE A 840 12.80 14.89 -34.19
N ILE A 841 11.73 14.20 -34.60
CA ILE A 841 11.80 12.82 -35.14
C ILE A 841 12.71 12.75 -36.37
N LEU A 842 12.73 13.81 -37.18
CA LEU A 842 13.47 13.90 -38.43
C LEU A 842 14.93 14.39 -38.26
N ASP A 843 15.32 14.90 -37.09
CA ASP A 843 16.69 15.32 -36.80
C ASP A 843 17.63 14.11 -36.65
N GLU A 844 18.51 13.91 -37.64
CA GLU A 844 19.49 12.83 -37.65
C GLU A 844 20.74 13.10 -36.80
N GLY A 845 20.95 14.33 -36.32
CA GLY A 845 22.13 14.72 -35.52
C GLY A 845 22.09 14.28 -34.05
N THR A 846 20.92 13.94 -33.51
CA THR A 846 20.70 13.65 -32.07
C THR A 846 20.98 12.20 -31.67
N SER A 847 22.19 11.71 -31.94
CA SER A 847 22.64 10.32 -31.68
C SER A 847 22.51 9.83 -30.22
N GLY A 848 22.33 10.73 -29.25
CA GLY A 848 22.04 10.37 -27.86
C GLY A 848 20.55 10.12 -27.52
N GLN A 849 19.60 10.51 -28.38
CA GLN A 849 18.17 10.60 -28.01
C GLN A 849 17.28 9.54 -28.68
N HIS A 850 17.83 8.38 -29.06
CA HIS A 850 17.08 7.29 -29.73
C HIS A 850 15.84 6.80 -28.96
N ARG A 851 15.87 6.76 -27.61
CA ARG A 851 14.69 6.44 -26.79
C ARG A 851 13.56 7.46 -26.99
N LEU A 852 13.88 8.75 -26.89
CA LEU A 852 12.89 9.83 -27.00
C LEU A 852 12.31 9.94 -28.41
N ASN A 853 13.14 9.72 -29.45
CA ASN A 853 12.67 9.58 -30.84
C ASN A 853 11.64 8.45 -31.01
N GLY A 854 11.90 7.28 -30.42
CA GLY A 854 10.94 6.17 -30.42
C GLY A 854 9.62 6.52 -29.71
N ILE A 855 9.70 7.14 -28.53
CA ILE A 855 8.53 7.61 -27.78
C ILE A 855 7.73 8.65 -28.58
N ALA A 856 8.40 9.60 -29.23
CA ALA A 856 7.76 10.62 -30.08
C ALA A 856 6.97 10.01 -31.25
N CYS A 857 7.54 9.02 -31.94
CA CYS A 857 6.80 8.28 -32.98
C CYS A 857 5.59 7.52 -32.42
N SER A 858 5.71 6.89 -31.24
CA SER A 858 4.57 6.25 -30.56
C SER A 858 3.51 7.26 -30.10
N ALA A 859 3.90 8.50 -29.78
CA ALA A 859 2.97 9.56 -29.40
C ALA A 859 2.11 9.99 -30.59
N ILE A 860 2.67 10.03 -31.81
CA ILE A 860 1.90 10.25 -33.05
C ILE A 860 0.93 9.07 -33.30
N THR A 861 1.36 7.82 -33.05
CA THR A 861 0.44 6.67 -33.08
C THR A 861 -0.72 6.83 -32.08
N GLN A 862 -0.43 7.32 -30.86
CA GLN A 862 -1.48 7.54 -29.86
C GLN A 862 -2.41 8.70 -30.23
N LEU A 863 -1.90 9.79 -30.81
CA LEU A 863 -2.74 10.86 -31.35
C LEU A 863 -3.68 10.31 -32.43
N ALA A 864 -3.16 9.52 -33.38
CA ALA A 864 -3.98 8.91 -34.43
C ALA A 864 -5.08 8.01 -33.86
N GLN A 865 -4.76 7.20 -32.83
CA GLN A 865 -5.73 6.40 -32.09
C GLN A 865 -6.76 7.24 -31.32
N ASN A 866 -6.35 8.35 -30.69
CA ASN A 866 -7.23 9.28 -29.97
C ASN A 866 -8.20 10.01 -30.93
N LEU A 867 -7.75 10.31 -32.16
CA LEU A 867 -8.53 10.98 -33.22
C LEU A 867 -9.35 10.01 -34.10
N SER A 868 -9.42 8.73 -33.73
CA SER A 868 -10.07 7.66 -34.50
C SER A 868 -9.60 7.58 -35.96
N ILE A 869 -8.34 7.89 -36.22
CA ILE A 869 -7.70 7.68 -37.54
C ILE A 869 -7.30 6.21 -37.60
N ALA A 870 -8.18 5.38 -38.15
CA ALA A 870 -7.98 3.95 -38.36
C ALA A 870 -8.04 3.61 -39.85
N GLY A 871 -7.43 2.50 -40.25
CA GLY A 871 -7.61 1.94 -41.59
C GLY A 871 -9.07 1.56 -41.86
N GLU A 872 -9.48 1.61 -43.13
CA GLU A 872 -10.84 1.26 -43.55
C GLU A 872 -11.10 -0.24 -43.33
N GLU A 873 -11.95 -0.59 -42.35
CA GLU A 873 -12.58 -1.91 -42.29
C GLU A 873 -13.70 -2.00 -43.35
N GLU A 874 -13.34 -1.89 -44.64
CA GLU A 874 -14.17 -2.47 -45.69
C GLU A 874 -14.26 -3.99 -45.45
N ASP A 875 -15.44 -4.58 -45.64
CA ASP A 875 -15.60 -6.04 -45.59
C ASP A 875 -15.02 -6.66 -46.87
N THR A 876 -13.68 -6.72 -46.95
CA THR A 876 -12.90 -7.21 -48.12
C THR A 876 -13.13 -8.69 -48.44
N GLY A 877 -13.99 -9.38 -47.66
CA GLY A 877 -14.04 -10.82 -47.55
C GLY A 877 -12.84 -11.41 -46.81
N THR A 878 -12.87 -12.73 -46.65
CA THR A 878 -11.66 -13.55 -46.50
C THR A 878 -11.22 -14.05 -47.87
N PRO A 879 -9.91 -14.18 -48.15
CA PRO A 879 -9.49 -15.10 -49.20
C PRO A 879 -10.02 -16.50 -48.83
N SER A 880 -10.35 -17.33 -49.81
CA SER A 880 -10.71 -18.71 -49.51
C SER A 880 -9.49 -19.42 -48.88
N GLU A 881 -9.69 -20.21 -47.82
CA GLU A 881 -8.61 -20.95 -47.14
C GLU A 881 -7.77 -21.79 -48.12
N LYS A 882 -8.40 -22.29 -49.20
CA LYS A 882 -7.76 -23.05 -50.29
C LYS A 882 -6.86 -22.23 -51.22
N LEU A 883 -6.87 -20.90 -51.11
CA LEU A 883 -5.92 -19.98 -51.75
C LEU A 883 -4.91 -19.40 -50.75
N GLU A 884 -5.14 -19.44 -49.43
CA GLU A 884 -4.12 -19.03 -48.45
C GLU A 884 -2.92 -19.99 -48.42
N GLU A 885 -3.10 -21.27 -48.77
CA GLU A 885 -2.04 -22.28 -48.77
C GLU A 885 -1.05 -22.17 -49.95
N LYS A 886 -1.26 -21.25 -50.89
CA LYS A 886 -0.41 -21.06 -52.08
C LYS A 886 -0.11 -19.59 -52.34
N GLU A 887 1.07 -19.16 -51.90
CA GLU A 887 1.70 -17.94 -52.42
C GLU A 887 1.75 -18.00 -53.96
N PHE A 888 1.61 -16.86 -54.63
CA PHE A 888 1.76 -16.81 -56.08
C PHE A 888 3.14 -17.31 -56.48
N ASP A 889 3.22 -18.40 -57.27
CA ASP A 889 4.50 -18.89 -57.75
C ASP A 889 4.86 -18.35 -59.13
N ASN A 890 5.79 -17.39 -59.14
CA ASN A 890 6.35 -16.74 -60.32
C ASN A 890 6.93 -17.73 -61.36
N THR A 891 7.19 -19.00 -61.00
CA THR A 891 7.65 -20.03 -61.96
C THR A 891 6.55 -20.59 -62.85
N VAL A 892 5.26 -20.40 -62.49
CA VAL A 892 4.12 -20.86 -63.29
C VAL A 892 3.94 -19.96 -64.50
N THR A 893 4.54 -20.34 -65.63
CA THR A 893 4.22 -19.77 -66.94
C THR A 893 2.75 -19.98 -67.26
N ILE A 894 2.00 -18.90 -67.52
CA ILE A 894 0.59 -18.95 -67.94
C ILE A 894 0.52 -19.13 -69.47
N CYS A 895 1.34 -20.07 -69.96
CA CYS A 895 1.18 -20.72 -71.23
C CYS A 895 0.50 -22.06 -70.92
N ASP A 896 -0.69 -22.30 -71.46
CA ASP A 896 -1.27 -23.64 -71.38
C ASP A 896 -0.40 -24.62 -72.17
N GLU A 897 -0.11 -25.78 -71.59
CA GLU A 897 0.74 -26.82 -72.18
C GLU A 897 0.13 -27.44 -73.45
N SER A 898 -1.15 -27.18 -73.73
CA SER A 898 -1.85 -27.55 -74.96
C SER A 898 -1.52 -26.66 -76.16
N ALA A 899 -1.03 -25.43 -75.95
CA ALA A 899 -0.84 -24.46 -77.02
C ALA A 899 0.36 -24.85 -77.90
N THR A 900 0.09 -25.46 -79.04
CA THR A 900 1.09 -26.13 -79.89
C THR A 900 1.49 -25.32 -81.13
N SER A 901 0.73 -24.29 -81.49
CA SER A 901 1.13 -23.33 -82.54
C SER A 901 1.80 -22.07 -81.96
N VAL A 902 2.30 -21.22 -82.86
CA VAL A 902 2.82 -19.88 -82.53
C VAL A 902 1.68 -18.85 -82.49
N ASP A 903 0.66 -19.01 -83.34
CA ASP A 903 -0.44 -18.04 -83.51
C ASP A 903 -1.43 -17.98 -82.33
N GLU A 904 -1.41 -19.01 -81.48
CA GLU A 904 -2.16 -19.09 -80.22
C GLU A 904 -1.56 -18.26 -79.06
N LYS A 905 -0.34 -17.72 -79.22
CA LYS A 905 0.42 -17.09 -78.14
C LYS A 905 0.66 -15.61 -78.43
N VAL A 906 0.42 -14.76 -77.42
CA VAL A 906 0.71 -13.33 -77.48
C VAL A 906 2.02 -13.04 -76.73
N ALA A 907 2.91 -12.29 -77.38
CA ALA A 907 4.17 -11.83 -76.80
C ALA A 907 4.04 -10.40 -76.26
N PHE A 908 4.11 -10.25 -74.95
CA PHE A 908 4.18 -8.94 -74.30
C PHE A 908 5.64 -8.59 -74.04
N ARG A 909 6.11 -7.48 -74.63
CA ARG A 909 7.44 -6.94 -74.32
C ARG A 909 7.34 -5.84 -73.27
N VAL A 910 8.14 -5.97 -72.21
CA VAL A 910 8.17 -5.07 -71.05
C VAL A 910 9.61 -4.62 -70.75
N ARG A 911 9.74 -3.55 -69.96
CA ARG A 911 10.97 -3.18 -69.26
C ARG A 911 10.60 -2.74 -67.85
N SER A 912 11.29 -3.23 -66.83
CA SER A 912 11.09 -2.80 -65.43
C SER A 912 11.60 -1.38 -65.14
N SER A 913 12.48 -0.85 -65.99
CA SER A 913 13.03 0.51 -65.92
C SER A 913 13.42 0.96 -67.34
N PRO A 914 13.48 2.27 -67.67
CA PRO A 914 13.96 2.75 -68.97
C PRO A 914 15.35 2.23 -69.36
N SER A 915 16.20 1.90 -68.39
CA SER A 915 17.55 1.33 -68.57
C SER A 915 17.62 -0.20 -68.41
N ALA A 916 16.51 -0.88 -68.16
CA ALA A 916 16.47 -2.34 -68.01
C ALA A 916 16.50 -3.06 -69.38
N PRO A 917 16.98 -4.31 -69.43
CA PRO A 917 16.78 -5.16 -70.62
C PRO A 917 15.30 -5.34 -70.93
N GLN A 918 15.00 -5.56 -72.21
CA GLN A 918 13.62 -5.79 -72.67
C GLN A 918 13.26 -7.27 -72.52
N GLU A 919 12.44 -7.56 -71.52
CA GLU A 919 11.93 -8.91 -71.24
C GLU A 919 10.67 -9.19 -72.09
N THR A 920 10.41 -10.47 -72.37
CA THR A 920 9.22 -10.92 -73.10
C THR A 920 8.46 -11.94 -72.25
N VAL A 921 7.18 -11.71 -72.02
CA VAL A 921 6.26 -12.64 -71.33
C VAL A 921 5.28 -13.19 -72.36
N LEU A 922 5.08 -14.50 -72.38
CA LEU A 922 4.15 -15.20 -73.27
C LEU A 922 2.87 -15.58 -72.52
N VAL A 923 1.73 -15.44 -73.18
CA VAL A 923 0.40 -15.78 -72.63
C VAL A 923 -0.53 -16.29 -73.75
N SER A 924 -1.50 -17.13 -73.40
CA SER A 924 -2.51 -17.63 -74.35
C SER A 924 -3.40 -16.50 -74.89
N LYS A 925 -3.53 -16.40 -76.21
CA LYS A 925 -4.42 -15.44 -76.91
C LYS A 925 -5.88 -15.65 -76.50
N ALA A 926 -6.31 -16.91 -76.38
CA ALA A 926 -7.66 -17.27 -75.95
C ALA A 926 -7.97 -16.81 -74.52
N LEU A 927 -7.02 -16.95 -73.59
CA LEU A 927 -7.20 -16.52 -72.19
C LEU A 927 -7.43 -15.01 -72.07
N LEU A 928 -6.74 -14.21 -72.89
CA LEU A 928 -6.94 -12.76 -72.91
C LEU A 928 -8.29 -12.38 -73.49
N ILE A 929 -8.68 -13.01 -74.60
CA ILE A 929 -9.98 -12.81 -75.29
C ILE A 929 -11.17 -13.23 -74.41
N GLU A 930 -11.02 -14.29 -73.61
CA GLU A 930 -12.00 -14.71 -72.62
C GLU A 930 -12.06 -13.73 -71.43
N GLY A 931 -10.89 -13.32 -70.92
CA GLY A 931 -10.77 -12.50 -69.72
C GLY A 931 -11.04 -11.00 -69.87
N SER A 932 -10.97 -10.44 -71.08
CA SER A 932 -11.26 -9.03 -71.34
C SER A 932 -11.88 -8.76 -72.70
N GLU A 933 -12.94 -7.95 -72.72
CA GLU A 933 -13.49 -7.37 -73.95
C GLU A 933 -12.46 -6.44 -74.64
N VAL A 934 -11.57 -5.79 -73.88
CA VAL A 934 -10.52 -4.93 -74.45
C VAL A 934 -9.50 -5.77 -75.24
N PHE A 935 -9.07 -6.90 -74.69
CA PHE A 935 -8.21 -7.84 -75.42
C PHE A 935 -8.95 -8.51 -76.58
N ARG A 936 -10.24 -8.81 -76.44
CA ARG A 936 -11.09 -9.28 -77.56
C ARG A 936 -11.04 -8.31 -78.74
N ARG A 937 -11.32 -7.02 -78.53
CA ARG A 937 -11.24 -6.01 -79.60
C ARG A 937 -9.81 -5.82 -80.13
N MET A 938 -8.79 -5.87 -79.27
CA MET A 938 -7.37 -5.76 -79.66
C MET A 938 -6.90 -6.89 -80.58
N PHE A 939 -7.44 -8.11 -80.41
CA PHE A 939 -6.95 -9.31 -81.10
C PHE A 939 -7.87 -9.89 -82.18
N GLU A 940 -9.16 -9.55 -82.17
CA GLU A 940 -10.14 -9.99 -83.18
C GLU A 940 -10.46 -8.93 -84.25
N ALA A 941 -10.10 -7.65 -84.06
CA ALA A 941 -10.38 -6.60 -85.04
C ALA A 941 -9.18 -6.30 -85.96
N ASP A 942 -9.45 -6.20 -87.27
CA ASP A 942 -8.47 -5.96 -88.34
C ASP A 942 -7.75 -4.59 -88.28
N HIS A 943 -8.18 -3.70 -87.38
CA HIS A 943 -7.68 -2.32 -87.27
C HIS A 943 -6.48 -2.15 -86.34
N PHE A 944 -6.19 -3.13 -85.48
CA PHE A 944 -5.02 -3.13 -84.61
C PHE A 944 -3.78 -3.70 -85.31
N ILE A 945 -2.60 -3.43 -84.74
CA ILE A 945 -1.32 -4.02 -85.18
C ILE A 945 -1.06 -5.31 -84.40
N GLU A 946 -1.50 -5.31 -83.14
CA GLU A 946 -1.51 -6.38 -82.16
C GLU A 946 -2.26 -7.63 -82.67
N SER A 947 -3.38 -7.45 -83.39
CA SER A 947 -4.15 -8.58 -83.99
C SER A 947 -3.40 -9.29 -85.12
N LYS A 948 -2.47 -8.61 -85.80
CA LYS A 948 -1.68 -9.14 -86.93
C LYS A 948 -0.33 -9.71 -86.50
N ASN A 949 0.29 -9.12 -85.49
CA ASN A 949 1.62 -9.49 -85.02
C ASN A 949 1.61 -10.38 -83.76
N ASN A 950 0.46 -10.55 -83.09
CA ASN A 950 0.35 -11.21 -81.79
C ASN A 950 1.34 -10.65 -80.74
N GLU A 951 1.65 -9.35 -80.81
CA GLU A 951 2.72 -8.73 -80.03
C GLU A 951 2.27 -7.40 -79.44
N VAL A 952 2.47 -7.22 -78.14
CA VAL A 952 2.08 -6.01 -77.38
C VAL A 952 3.32 -5.37 -76.77
N HIS A 953 3.51 -4.08 -77.04
CA HIS A 953 4.63 -3.30 -76.52
C HIS A 953 4.18 -2.41 -75.36
N LEU A 954 4.61 -2.76 -74.14
CA LEU A 954 4.39 -1.95 -72.95
C LEU A 954 5.55 -0.96 -72.78
N HIS A 955 5.25 0.32 -73.01
CA HIS A 955 6.20 1.43 -72.88
C HIS A 955 6.30 2.00 -71.45
N GLU A 956 5.38 1.63 -70.54
CA GLU A 956 5.50 1.94 -69.12
C GLU A 956 6.53 1.03 -68.43
N PRO A 957 7.16 1.51 -67.33
CA PRO A 957 8.02 0.66 -66.50
C PRO A 957 7.17 -0.36 -65.74
N ILE A 958 7.18 -1.62 -66.20
CA ILE A 958 6.39 -2.74 -65.69
C ILE A 958 7.31 -3.95 -65.59
N SER A 959 7.31 -4.65 -64.46
CA SER A 959 8.11 -5.86 -64.27
C SER A 959 7.47 -7.09 -64.93
N ALA A 960 8.32 -8.03 -65.37
CA ALA A 960 7.83 -9.30 -65.90
C ALA A 960 7.05 -10.12 -64.85
N ASP A 961 7.38 -9.99 -63.56
CA ASP A 961 6.66 -10.66 -62.47
C ASP A 961 5.29 -10.00 -62.17
N GLY A 962 5.19 -8.68 -62.24
CA GLY A 962 3.92 -7.96 -62.19
C GLY A 962 3.00 -8.33 -63.36
N LEU A 963 3.56 -8.51 -64.56
CA LEU A 963 2.81 -8.97 -65.72
C LEU A 963 2.38 -10.45 -65.62
N ARG A 964 3.25 -11.33 -65.11
CA ARG A 964 2.89 -12.74 -64.78
C ARG A 964 1.76 -12.79 -63.74
N TYR A 965 1.85 -11.98 -62.69
CA TYR A 965 0.83 -11.88 -61.65
C TYR A 965 -0.50 -11.30 -62.20
N PHE A 966 -0.46 -10.28 -63.05
CA PHE A 966 -1.65 -9.77 -63.75
C PHE A 966 -2.37 -10.87 -64.55
N PHE A 967 -1.65 -11.63 -65.39
CA PHE A 967 -2.25 -12.73 -66.16
C PHE A 967 -2.79 -13.86 -65.26
N TYR A 968 -2.18 -14.08 -64.08
CA TYR A 968 -2.67 -15.07 -63.11
C TYR A 968 -4.06 -14.67 -62.58
N LEU A 969 -4.26 -13.38 -62.31
CA LEU A 969 -5.54 -12.84 -61.85
C LEU A 969 -6.59 -12.85 -62.95
N VAL A 970 -6.22 -12.58 -64.21
CA VAL A 970 -7.12 -12.76 -65.37
C VAL A 970 -7.56 -14.23 -65.49
N ARG A 971 -6.67 -15.20 -65.27
CA ARG A 971 -7.02 -16.63 -65.22
C ARG A 971 -7.91 -17.00 -64.02
N LEU A 972 -7.73 -16.37 -62.87
CA LEU A 972 -8.64 -16.55 -61.73
C LEU A 972 -10.01 -15.90 -61.97
N GLN A 973 -10.08 -14.83 -62.76
CA GLN A 973 -11.35 -14.21 -63.18
C GLN A 973 -12.13 -15.13 -64.12
N THR A 974 -11.53 -15.64 -65.22
CA THR A 974 -12.27 -16.52 -66.16
C THR A 974 -12.74 -17.81 -65.49
N LEU A 975 -11.94 -18.36 -64.56
CA LEU A 975 -12.32 -19.51 -63.74
C LEU A 975 -13.32 -19.19 -62.61
N ASN A 976 -13.79 -17.95 -62.47
CA ASN A 976 -14.67 -17.47 -61.39
C ASN A 976 -14.14 -17.78 -59.97
N LYS A 977 -12.82 -17.68 -59.77
CA LYS A 977 -12.09 -17.95 -58.52
C LYS A 977 -11.52 -16.71 -57.84
N LEU A 978 -11.57 -15.55 -58.48
CA LEU A 978 -11.10 -14.28 -57.91
C LEU A 978 -12.18 -13.65 -57.00
N THR A 979 -12.22 -14.06 -55.73
CA THR A 979 -13.29 -13.71 -54.79
C THR A 979 -12.90 -12.57 -53.85
N GLY A 980 -13.18 -11.31 -54.23
CA GLY A 980 -13.10 -10.13 -53.35
C GLY A 980 -11.69 -9.61 -53.01
N MET A 981 -10.71 -10.51 -52.88
CA MET A 981 -9.30 -10.20 -52.63
C MET A 981 -8.41 -11.11 -53.50
N ALA A 982 -7.35 -10.54 -54.07
CA ALA A 982 -6.38 -11.28 -54.87
C ALA A 982 -5.40 -12.10 -53.99
N PRO A 983 -4.83 -13.22 -54.49
CA PRO A 983 -3.81 -13.98 -53.77
C PRO A 983 -2.53 -13.15 -53.55
N PRO A 984 -1.76 -13.37 -52.46
CA PRO A 984 -0.56 -12.59 -52.17
C PRO A 984 0.56 -12.85 -53.21
N PRO A 985 1.20 -11.80 -53.76
CA PRO A 985 2.44 -11.92 -54.53
C PRO A 985 3.65 -12.13 -53.61
N LYS A 986 4.80 -12.49 -54.18
CA LYS A 986 6.09 -12.53 -53.46
C LYS A 986 6.69 -11.14 -53.18
N VAL A 987 6.24 -10.10 -53.88
CA VAL A 987 6.69 -8.69 -53.79
C VAL A 987 5.51 -7.75 -54.10
N ILE A 988 5.41 -6.61 -53.41
CA ILE A 988 4.23 -5.72 -53.53
C ILE A 988 4.17 -5.03 -54.91
N GLU A 989 5.34 -4.81 -55.51
CA GLU A 989 5.56 -4.21 -56.81
C GLU A 989 4.78 -4.96 -57.90
N ALA A 990 4.68 -6.29 -57.80
CA ALA A 990 3.91 -7.09 -58.73
C ALA A 990 2.40 -6.81 -58.66
N SER A 991 1.84 -6.48 -57.49
CA SER A 991 0.46 -6.02 -57.36
C SER A 991 0.27 -4.59 -57.87
N LEU A 992 1.25 -3.69 -57.67
CA LEU A 992 1.18 -2.31 -58.17
C LEU A 992 1.24 -2.28 -59.71
N ASP A 993 2.08 -3.11 -60.32
CA ASP A 993 2.11 -3.35 -61.77
C ASP A 993 0.79 -3.93 -62.27
N ALA A 994 0.26 -4.97 -61.61
CA ALA A 994 -1.01 -5.59 -62.00
C ALA A 994 -2.22 -4.65 -61.81
N LEU A 995 -2.18 -3.74 -60.86
CA LEU A 995 -3.18 -2.68 -60.69
C LEU A 995 -3.12 -1.68 -61.86
N SER A 996 -1.91 -1.25 -62.22
CA SER A 996 -1.65 -0.39 -63.38
C SER A 996 -2.21 -1.03 -64.66
N LEU A 997 -1.97 -2.33 -64.86
CA LEU A 997 -2.46 -3.11 -65.99
C LEU A 997 -3.98 -3.30 -65.96
N ALA A 998 -4.58 -3.57 -64.79
CA ALA A 998 -6.03 -3.72 -64.66
C ALA A 998 -6.77 -2.42 -64.99
N GLN A 999 -6.25 -1.28 -64.55
CA GLN A 999 -6.80 0.04 -64.88
C GLN A 999 -6.63 0.35 -66.37
N LYS A 1000 -5.44 0.13 -66.93
CA LYS A 1000 -5.14 0.36 -68.35
C LYS A 1000 -5.97 -0.50 -69.32
N TYR A 1001 -6.29 -1.74 -68.94
CA TYR A 1001 -7.10 -2.67 -69.74
C TYR A 1001 -8.58 -2.75 -69.29
N LEU A 1002 -9.03 -1.79 -68.46
CA LEU A 1002 -10.42 -1.64 -68.01
C LEU A 1002 -11.03 -2.92 -67.40
N LEU A 1003 -10.31 -3.52 -66.44
CA LEU A 1003 -10.69 -4.74 -65.73
C LEU A 1003 -11.06 -4.47 -64.26
N PRO A 1004 -12.24 -3.86 -63.96
CA PRO A 1004 -12.66 -3.56 -62.59
C PRO A 1004 -12.79 -4.82 -61.70
N THR A 1005 -13.05 -5.96 -62.32
CA THR A 1005 -13.09 -7.31 -61.74
C THR A 1005 -11.73 -7.82 -61.26
N VAL A 1006 -10.62 -7.31 -61.81
CA VAL A 1006 -9.26 -7.54 -61.28
C VAL A 1006 -8.86 -6.40 -60.34
N GLU A 1007 -9.20 -5.16 -60.70
CA GLU A 1007 -8.81 -3.93 -60.00
C GLU A 1007 -9.15 -3.95 -58.51
N LYS A 1008 -10.42 -4.15 -58.12
CA LYS A 1008 -10.80 -4.11 -56.69
C LYS A 1008 -10.16 -5.25 -55.86
N PRO A 1009 -10.12 -6.51 -56.31
CA PRO A 1009 -9.35 -7.56 -55.63
C PRO A 1009 -7.85 -7.26 -55.47
N VAL A 1010 -7.23 -6.58 -56.45
CA VAL A 1010 -5.82 -6.12 -56.34
C VAL A 1010 -5.66 -4.96 -55.37
N MET A 1011 -6.59 -3.99 -55.38
CA MET A 1011 -6.62 -2.89 -54.41
C MET A 1011 -6.68 -3.44 -52.96
N ASN A 1012 -7.54 -4.43 -52.73
CA ASN A 1012 -7.77 -5.04 -51.43
C ASN A 1012 -6.55 -5.83 -50.91
N ILE A 1013 -5.82 -6.57 -51.77
CA ILE A 1013 -4.59 -7.25 -51.34
C ILE A 1013 -3.46 -6.24 -51.04
N ILE A 1014 -3.37 -5.13 -51.78
CA ILE A 1014 -2.40 -4.07 -51.46
C ILE A 1014 -2.74 -3.43 -50.11
N LYS A 1015 -4.00 -3.02 -49.88
CA LYS A 1015 -4.48 -2.47 -48.59
C LYS A 1015 -4.14 -3.40 -47.41
N THR A 1016 -4.29 -4.72 -47.56
CA THR A 1016 -4.00 -5.70 -46.47
C THR A 1016 -2.52 -6.08 -46.30
N LEU A 1017 -1.69 -5.99 -47.36
CA LEU A 1017 -0.27 -6.35 -47.29
C LEU A 1017 0.64 -5.22 -46.76
N LEU A 1018 0.17 -3.97 -46.71
CA LEU A 1018 0.88 -2.81 -46.15
C LEU A 1018 1.67 -3.15 -44.87
N ASN A 1019 2.93 -2.73 -44.84
CA ASN A 1019 3.90 -2.95 -43.77
C ASN A 1019 4.99 -1.86 -43.85
N ASP A 1020 5.88 -1.81 -42.85
CA ASP A 1020 6.91 -0.77 -42.71
C ASP A 1020 8.05 -0.86 -43.74
N ASP A 1021 8.27 -2.01 -44.39
CA ASP A 1021 9.19 -2.13 -45.52
C ASP A 1021 8.57 -1.58 -46.83
N CYS A 1022 7.25 -1.73 -47.03
CA CYS A 1022 6.60 -1.51 -48.33
C CYS A 1022 5.72 -0.26 -48.45
N VAL A 1023 5.26 0.33 -47.33
CA VAL A 1023 4.29 1.44 -47.34
C VAL A 1023 4.79 2.67 -48.10
N LEU A 1024 6.09 2.97 -48.05
CA LEU A 1024 6.68 4.08 -48.80
C LEU A 1024 6.56 3.85 -50.32
N ASN A 1025 6.86 2.64 -50.81
CA ASN A 1025 6.73 2.29 -52.23
C ASN A 1025 5.27 2.45 -52.72
N VAL A 1026 4.30 2.01 -51.90
CA VAL A 1026 2.86 2.16 -52.20
C VAL A 1026 2.44 3.63 -52.19
N PHE A 1027 2.93 4.43 -51.23
CA PHE A 1027 2.67 5.87 -51.15
C PHE A 1027 3.21 6.61 -52.39
N GLU A 1028 4.47 6.39 -52.76
CA GLU A 1028 5.08 7.03 -53.94
C GLU A 1028 4.41 6.60 -55.25
N TRP A 1029 4.07 5.31 -55.39
CA TRP A 1029 3.29 4.83 -56.54
C TRP A 1029 1.90 5.47 -56.59
N SER A 1030 1.22 5.63 -55.44
CA SER A 1030 -0.13 6.20 -55.39
C SER A 1030 -0.16 7.68 -55.79
N LEU A 1031 0.84 8.47 -55.40
CA LEU A 1031 1.02 9.85 -55.88
C LEU A 1031 1.28 9.89 -57.38
N LYS A 1032 2.21 9.06 -57.87
CA LYS A 1032 2.62 9.03 -59.29
C LYS A 1032 1.47 8.64 -60.24
N ASN A 1033 0.54 7.80 -59.79
CA ASN A 1033 -0.59 7.29 -60.58
C ASN A 1033 -1.95 7.88 -60.14
N TYR A 1034 -1.97 8.93 -59.33
CA TYR A 1034 -3.17 9.62 -58.84
C TYR A 1034 -4.21 8.72 -58.12
N ASN A 1035 -3.78 7.59 -57.53
CA ASN A 1035 -4.66 6.64 -56.86
C ASN A 1035 -4.98 7.11 -55.43
N GLN A 1036 -6.15 7.71 -55.25
CA GLN A 1036 -6.55 8.29 -53.96
C GLN A 1036 -6.77 7.24 -52.85
N GLU A 1037 -7.30 6.05 -53.16
CA GLU A 1037 -7.53 5.00 -52.15
C GLU A 1037 -6.23 4.51 -51.51
N LEU A 1038 -5.21 4.19 -52.32
CA LEU A 1038 -3.92 3.75 -51.81
C LEU A 1038 -3.12 4.90 -51.17
N LEU A 1039 -3.35 6.14 -51.61
CA LEU A 1039 -2.77 7.32 -50.97
C LEU A 1039 -3.33 7.53 -49.55
N VAL A 1040 -4.65 7.40 -49.38
CA VAL A 1040 -5.29 7.45 -48.05
C VAL A 1040 -4.84 6.26 -47.19
N ALA A 1041 -4.89 5.03 -47.71
CA ALA A 1041 -4.51 3.83 -46.95
C ALA A 1041 -3.04 3.86 -46.48
N SER A 1042 -2.11 4.31 -47.33
CA SER A 1042 -0.69 4.45 -46.95
C SER A 1042 -0.46 5.63 -45.98
N THR A 1043 -1.13 6.78 -46.18
CA THR A 1043 -1.08 7.92 -45.25
C THR A 1043 -1.62 7.54 -43.86
N TYR A 1044 -2.73 6.79 -43.81
CA TYR A 1044 -3.28 6.26 -42.57
C TYR A 1044 -2.34 5.23 -41.93
N TYR A 1045 -1.64 4.39 -42.71
CA TYR A 1045 -0.63 3.48 -42.16
C TYR A 1045 0.51 4.24 -41.48
N PHE A 1046 1.06 5.31 -42.08
CA PHE A 1046 2.08 6.15 -41.44
C PHE A 1046 1.61 6.71 -40.07
N LEU A 1047 0.32 7.03 -39.92
CA LEU A 1047 -0.24 7.55 -38.67
C LEU A 1047 -0.56 6.44 -37.65
N TYR A 1048 -1.39 5.46 -38.03
CA TYR A 1048 -2.01 4.50 -37.10
C TYR A 1048 -1.19 3.25 -36.78
N SER A 1049 -0.20 2.89 -37.60
CA SER A 1049 0.57 1.64 -37.46
C SER A 1049 1.14 1.40 -36.05
N ASP A 1050 0.74 0.28 -35.42
CA ASP A 1050 1.25 -0.22 -34.14
C ASP A 1050 2.57 -1.00 -34.33
N ILE A 1051 3.51 -0.38 -35.04
CA ILE A 1051 4.91 -0.82 -35.17
C ILE A 1051 5.75 -0.16 -34.07
N SER A 1052 6.91 -0.75 -33.75
CA SER A 1052 7.80 -0.16 -32.73
C SER A 1052 8.20 1.27 -33.10
N GLY A 1053 8.26 2.18 -32.12
CA GLY A 1053 8.63 3.57 -32.35
C GLY A 1053 10.01 3.74 -33.04
N ALA A 1054 10.93 2.80 -32.83
CA ALA A 1054 12.22 2.76 -33.53
C ALA A 1054 12.09 2.40 -35.03
N ALA A 1055 11.19 1.47 -35.39
CA ALA A 1055 10.88 1.18 -36.79
C ALA A 1055 10.16 2.37 -37.45
N LYS A 1056 9.17 2.95 -36.76
CA LYS A 1056 8.44 4.14 -37.21
C LYS A 1056 9.35 5.35 -37.45
N CYS A 1057 10.34 5.56 -36.57
CA CYS A 1057 11.37 6.58 -36.75
C CYS A 1057 12.23 6.36 -38.00
N LYS A 1058 12.63 5.10 -38.31
CA LYS A 1058 13.33 4.78 -39.56
C LYS A 1058 12.46 5.07 -40.77
N LEU A 1059 11.20 4.64 -40.75
CA LEU A 1059 10.22 4.84 -41.82
C LEU A 1059 9.96 6.34 -42.09
N TYR A 1060 9.81 7.15 -41.04
CA TYR A 1060 9.63 8.61 -41.17
C TYR A 1060 10.87 9.28 -41.77
N ARG A 1061 12.08 8.85 -41.39
CA ARG A 1061 13.34 9.35 -41.97
C ARG A 1061 13.52 8.91 -43.41
N ALA A 1062 13.10 7.69 -43.78
CA ALA A 1062 13.07 7.24 -45.18
C ALA A 1062 12.12 8.11 -46.03
N ALA A 1063 10.90 8.37 -45.55
CA ALA A 1063 9.94 9.24 -46.24
C ALA A 1063 10.44 10.70 -46.36
N ASN A 1064 11.14 11.23 -45.35
CA ASN A 1064 11.74 12.57 -45.41
C ASN A 1064 12.92 12.67 -46.41
N ARG A 1065 13.55 11.54 -46.75
CA ARG A 1065 14.59 11.43 -47.79
C ARG A 1065 14.01 11.21 -49.20
N SER A 1066 12.70 10.96 -49.33
CA SER A 1066 12.02 10.81 -50.62
C SER A 1066 11.94 12.13 -51.39
N ASN A 1067 11.78 12.02 -52.72
CA ASN A 1067 11.38 13.12 -53.59
C ASN A 1067 10.01 13.70 -53.18
N TYR A 1068 9.12 12.89 -52.62
CA TYR A 1068 7.75 13.26 -52.22
C TYR A 1068 7.62 13.67 -50.74
N ARG A 1069 8.74 14.04 -50.09
CA ARG A 1069 8.77 14.38 -48.65
C ARG A 1069 7.82 15.54 -48.27
N ASN A 1070 7.59 16.48 -49.18
CA ASN A 1070 6.74 17.65 -48.95
C ASN A 1070 5.27 17.22 -48.93
N GLU A 1071 4.88 16.40 -49.90
CA GLU A 1071 3.57 15.82 -50.09
C GLU A 1071 3.24 14.88 -48.94
N TRP A 1072 4.20 14.05 -48.52
CA TRP A 1072 4.11 13.19 -47.33
C TRP A 1072 3.86 14.01 -46.05
N ARG A 1073 4.74 14.98 -45.74
CA ARG A 1073 4.58 15.84 -44.55
C ARG A 1073 3.26 16.61 -44.59
N ARG A 1074 2.85 17.11 -45.76
CA ARG A 1074 1.58 17.80 -45.98
C ARG A 1074 0.39 16.89 -45.71
N LEU A 1075 0.32 15.70 -46.31
CA LEU A 1075 -0.81 14.78 -46.17
C LEU A 1075 -0.98 14.25 -44.74
N LEU A 1076 0.11 13.96 -44.03
CA LEU A 1076 0.05 13.62 -42.59
C LEU A 1076 -0.53 14.79 -41.77
N THR A 1077 -0.06 16.01 -42.04
CA THR A 1077 -0.50 17.23 -41.35
C THR A 1077 -1.96 17.55 -41.62
N GLU A 1078 -2.40 17.47 -42.88
CA GLU A 1078 -3.79 17.68 -43.31
C GLU A 1078 -4.73 16.61 -42.74
N THR A 1079 -4.30 15.33 -42.71
CA THR A 1079 -5.10 14.25 -42.12
C THR A 1079 -5.33 14.45 -40.63
N ILE A 1080 -4.33 14.94 -39.89
CA ILE A 1080 -4.48 15.31 -38.47
C ILE A 1080 -5.37 16.55 -38.34
N LEU A 1081 -5.11 17.59 -39.13
CA LEU A 1081 -5.84 18.87 -39.11
C LEU A 1081 -7.35 18.65 -39.32
N TYR A 1082 -7.73 17.87 -40.33
CA TYR A 1082 -9.12 17.54 -40.65
C TYR A 1082 -9.87 16.84 -39.50
N ARG A 1083 -9.16 16.18 -38.57
CA ARG A 1083 -9.75 15.52 -37.39
C ARG A 1083 -9.78 16.40 -36.13
N VAL A 1084 -9.06 17.53 -36.10
CA VAL A 1084 -9.06 18.46 -34.96
C VAL A 1084 -9.68 19.83 -35.25
N GLN A 1085 -9.90 20.17 -36.53
CA GLN A 1085 -10.69 21.34 -36.90
C GLN A 1085 -12.08 21.28 -36.24
N PRO A 1086 -12.58 22.39 -35.68
CA PRO A 1086 -13.98 22.46 -35.30
C PRO A 1086 -14.83 22.28 -36.57
N ASN A 1087 -15.88 21.48 -36.49
CA ASN A 1087 -16.81 21.31 -37.59
C ASN A 1087 -17.47 22.66 -37.93
N ASN A 1088 -17.05 23.29 -39.02
CA ASN A 1088 -17.83 24.31 -39.71
C ASN A 1088 -19.01 23.61 -40.41
N ALA A 1089 -20.00 23.18 -39.61
CA ALA A 1089 -21.14 22.37 -40.03
C ALA A 1089 -22.50 23.02 -39.67
N GLU A 1090 -22.53 24.36 -39.68
CA GLU A 1090 -23.74 25.14 -39.96
C GLU A 1090 -23.39 26.21 -41.00
N PHE A 1091 -23.47 25.85 -42.29
CA PHE A 1091 -23.79 26.71 -43.45
C PHE A 1091 -24.07 25.84 -44.68
#